data_AF-A0A7S4BK97-F1
#
_entry.id   AF-A0A7S4BK97-F1
#
_cell.length_a   1.000
_cell.length_b   1.000
_cell.length_c   1.000
_cell.angle_alpha   90.00
_cell.angle_beta   90.00
_cell.angle_gamma   90.00
#
_symmetry.space_group_name_H-M   'P 1'
#
loop_
_entity.id
_entity.type
_entity.pdbx_description
1 polymer ?
#
loop_
_entity_poly.entity_id
_entity_poly.type
_entity_poly.pdbx_seq_one_letter_code
_entity_poly.pdbx_strand_id
1 'polypeptide(L)'
;MEQWAHKRLRHPHSGSVDSLRSDGSSGRCASLPRFTLQTLSMGAVSSHLWHHESEIESYCNIIRPSDAVLYLGGNVGFGCVAVDQLLKDPRRHVCAEPNPELWGLLNMNRNSTSSRFSILPAVVSGTPGNIFLEVYRSDNRRMGSTDKRAEDIADPMWYHRHGHGILPVRKASLAAAEALLPNNESFSVVVSDCDACGCRFFDEYPGLLLKLRAVIVRADGNHAECFVSLERRLRAAGFEFVGCPGTPQRNWVRPLALSLRRSRRLPEVLWDNSTCGSRLQAFSADEVGLFFDALNSSKLFLRGQIEATGAGDDAGRNAPNSSGGIGGGIGGGRGGRGGGSGPTAASFWASYLPQPSTPPREVERRVLVHTYWYGPFGSRPALGVKSVLVTQDSNRFQPVVWVDAHAYRQGGESVASISADLLELENHGAKVRYFHYAREVIGTPLEGKWDNIYEQDPKRRWWPALRTASDVVRYILLYKYGGLWIDADVMLLKRIEVLMPFEFAYPWSKRPPLGKPENHTLNGAMLRLFANSRAATDMISRVASEHIPFGLWGLTPMRDDTRHEDLYIVDVDRFDPLWKHETYFGTPTRNVLIHGDKVLNETRPETTRFDWFLMSNSTVRRAGLQTIVDAGALAYHWHNRWELNAQLGSAHRLFEDFFDCALAGPCAALAAALRNGENFDVKAFVAAQSNFWSKKYWSTDRRVHHDNAQRSDGESVR
;
A
#
# COMPACT_ATOMS: atom_id res chain seq x y z
N MET A 1 -22.46 46.57 50.36
CA MET A 1 -22.07 45.30 50.98
C MET A 1 -20.68 44.95 50.49
N GLU A 2 -19.66 45.72 50.91
CA GLU A 2 -18.80 45.47 52.09
C GLU A 2 -17.74 44.38 51.86
N GLN A 3 -16.62 44.83 51.26
CA GLN A 3 -15.26 44.86 51.81
C GLN A 3 -14.83 43.89 52.94
N TRP A 4 -13.73 43.15 52.70
CA TRP A 4 -12.57 42.76 53.57
C TRP A 4 -12.11 41.31 53.29
N ALA A 5 -10.85 40.87 53.41
CA ALA A 5 -9.50 41.46 53.48
C ALA A 5 -8.48 40.29 53.50
N HIS A 6 -7.27 40.54 52.96
CA HIS A 6 -5.96 39.92 53.22
C HIS A 6 -5.83 38.58 54.01
N LYS A 7 -5.04 37.63 53.44
CA LYS A 7 -3.99 36.92 54.21
C LYS A 7 -2.91 36.22 53.36
N ARG A 8 -1.70 36.79 53.50
CA ARG A 8 -0.37 36.15 53.71
C ARG A 8 0.24 35.24 52.63
N LEU A 9 1.26 35.83 52.01
CA LEU A 9 2.53 35.20 51.59
C LEU A 9 3.12 34.28 52.67
N ARG A 10 3.52 33.07 52.27
CA ARG A 10 4.54 32.25 52.93
C ARG A 10 5.44 31.63 51.86
N HIS A 11 6.71 32.00 51.85
CA HIS A 11 7.78 31.11 51.41
C HIS A 11 7.90 29.94 52.39
N PRO A 12 8.32 28.74 51.93
CA PRO A 12 9.57 28.22 52.49
C PRO A 12 10.46 27.44 51.49
N HIS A 13 11.76 27.65 51.70
CA HIS A 13 12.88 26.69 51.73
C HIS A 13 13.23 25.78 50.54
N SER A 14 14.35 26.16 49.92
CA SER A 14 15.61 25.38 49.76
C SER A 14 15.68 23.94 50.28
N GLY A 15 16.10 23.02 49.40
CA GLY A 15 16.51 21.62 49.66
C GLY A 15 15.49 20.63 49.08
N SER A 16 15.79 19.68 48.19
CA SER A 16 17.00 18.90 48.01
C SER A 16 17.37 18.70 46.53
N VAL A 17 18.67 18.56 46.30
CA VAL A 17 19.26 17.99 45.09
C VAL A 17 18.88 16.51 45.05
N ASP A 18 17.92 16.15 44.21
CA ASP A 18 17.66 14.75 43.89
C ASP A 18 18.69 14.26 42.86
N SER A 19 19.40 13.24 43.33
CA SER A 19 20.43 12.45 42.67
C SER A 19 20.12 12.09 41.22
N LEU A 20 21.01 12.55 40.34
CA LEU A 20 21.62 11.80 39.24
C LEU A 20 21.07 10.38 39.03
N ARG A 21 20.08 10.26 38.13
CA ARG A 21 20.09 9.18 37.15
C ARG A 21 20.72 9.74 35.89
N SER A 22 22.00 9.45 35.70
CA SER A 22 22.68 9.63 34.42
C SER A 22 22.15 8.58 33.44
N ASP A 23 21.04 8.90 32.77
CA ASP A 23 20.69 8.21 31.53
C ASP A 23 21.68 8.67 30.45
N GLY A 24 22.31 7.70 29.80
CA GLY A 24 23.45 7.88 28.90
C GLY A 24 23.14 8.52 27.55
N SER A 25 22.25 9.52 27.47
CA SER A 25 22.00 10.27 26.24
C SER A 25 22.98 11.45 26.12
N SER A 26 24.22 11.16 25.75
CA SER A 26 25.20 12.20 25.34
C SER A 26 24.90 12.81 23.95
N GLY A 27 23.67 12.67 23.46
CA GLY A 27 23.23 13.20 22.17
C GLY A 27 22.83 14.67 22.27
N ARG A 28 23.14 15.44 21.23
CA ARG A 28 22.83 16.87 21.06
C ARG A 28 21.35 17.25 21.33
N CYS A 29 20.45 16.27 21.27
CA CYS A 29 19.03 16.43 21.50
C CYS A 29 18.64 16.40 22.99
N ALA A 30 19.38 15.68 23.83
CA ALA A 30 19.16 15.66 25.28
C ALA A 30 19.43 17.04 25.94
N SER A 31 20.18 17.90 25.25
CA SER A 31 20.47 19.27 25.69
C SER A 31 19.46 20.31 25.23
N LEU A 32 18.43 19.97 24.43
CA LEU A 32 17.42 20.95 24.05
C LEU A 32 16.58 21.32 25.27
N PRO A 33 16.57 22.60 25.71
CA PRO A 33 15.77 23.01 26.85
C PRO A 33 14.28 22.79 26.57
N ARG A 34 13.55 22.27 27.56
CA ARG A 34 12.09 22.24 27.48
C ARG A 34 11.58 23.68 27.55
N PHE A 35 10.72 24.05 26.62
CA PHE A 35 10.09 25.36 26.57
C PHE A 35 8.58 25.22 26.49
N THR A 36 7.88 26.30 26.80
CA THR A 36 6.42 26.37 26.78
C THR A 36 6.01 27.55 25.91
N LEU A 37 5.15 27.29 24.93
CA LEU A 37 4.65 28.29 24.00
C LEU A 37 3.18 28.57 24.26
N GLN A 38 2.76 29.82 24.07
CA GLN A 38 1.35 30.17 24.05
C GLN A 38 0.71 29.69 22.76
N THR A 39 -0.53 29.25 22.83
CA THR A 39 -1.36 28.85 21.70
C THR A 39 -2.61 29.74 21.62
N LEU A 40 -3.34 29.70 20.49
CA LEU A 40 -4.54 30.54 20.32
C LEU A 40 -5.71 30.14 21.25
N SER A 41 -5.85 28.87 21.63
CA SER A 41 -7.03 28.36 22.37
C SER A 41 -6.72 27.56 23.64
N MET A 42 -5.50 27.03 23.79
CA MET A 42 -5.16 26.10 24.88
C MET A 42 -4.23 26.71 25.95
N GLY A 43 -3.92 28.01 25.85
CA GLY A 43 -2.94 28.65 26.72
C GLY A 43 -1.52 28.10 26.49
N ALA A 44 -0.74 27.99 27.56
CA ALA A 44 0.66 27.61 27.52
C ALA A 44 0.84 26.09 27.35
N VAL A 45 1.48 25.64 26.26
CA VAL A 45 1.73 24.22 25.95
C VAL A 45 3.23 23.95 25.91
N SER A 46 3.66 22.88 26.57
CA SER A 46 5.08 22.49 26.60
C SER A 46 5.50 21.77 25.32
N SER A 47 6.75 21.96 24.89
CA SER A 47 7.32 21.41 23.66
C SER A 47 7.23 19.88 23.56
N HIS A 48 7.26 19.17 24.68
CA HIS A 48 7.15 17.71 24.73
C HIS A 48 5.72 17.16 24.61
N LEU A 49 4.70 18.01 24.74
CA LEU A 49 3.29 17.58 24.64
C LEU A 49 2.69 17.83 23.25
N TRP A 50 3.28 18.76 22.48
CA TRP A 50 2.70 19.22 21.22
C TRP A 50 3.34 18.58 19.98
N HIS A 51 4.66 18.34 20.00
CA HIS A 51 5.36 17.73 18.88
C HIS A 51 5.66 16.26 19.12
N HIS A 52 5.58 15.48 18.04
CA HIS A 52 6.13 14.13 18.03
C HIS A 52 7.63 14.21 18.31
N GLU A 53 8.13 13.44 19.28
CA GLU A 53 9.56 13.40 19.63
C GLU A 53 10.45 13.17 18.39
N SER A 54 9.93 12.44 17.40
CA SER A 54 10.59 12.15 16.12
C SER A 54 10.90 13.39 15.26
N GLU A 55 10.13 14.46 15.39
CA GLU A 55 10.36 15.71 14.65
C GLU A 55 11.52 16.51 15.24
N ILE A 56 11.52 16.68 16.56
CA ILE A 56 12.63 17.35 17.26
C ILE A 56 13.93 16.56 17.04
N GLU A 57 13.86 15.23 17.11
CA GLU A 57 14.98 14.35 16.80
C GLU A 57 15.50 14.55 15.37
N SER A 58 14.60 14.72 14.40
CA SER A 58 14.98 15.02 13.01
C SER A 58 15.76 16.32 12.90
N TYR A 59 15.33 17.38 13.60
CA TYR A 59 16.06 18.65 13.65
C TYR A 59 17.46 18.47 14.25
N CYS A 60 17.57 17.81 15.40
CA CYS A 60 18.84 17.56 16.06
C CYS A 60 19.86 16.80 15.21
N ASN A 61 19.37 15.81 14.46
CA ASN A 61 20.22 14.91 13.68
C ASN A 61 20.70 15.54 12.37
N ILE A 62 19.90 16.43 11.80
CA ILE A 62 20.15 16.96 10.46
C ILE A 62 20.75 18.35 10.53
N ILE A 63 20.25 19.24 11.37
CA ILE A 63 20.63 20.65 11.41
C ILE A 63 21.98 20.81 12.12
N ARG A 64 22.88 21.55 11.47
CA ARG A 64 24.22 21.88 11.97
C ARG A 64 24.21 23.30 12.52
N PRO A 65 25.05 23.63 13.51
CA PRO A 65 25.06 24.98 14.11
C PRO A 65 25.43 26.09 13.14
N SER A 66 26.06 25.74 12.01
CA SER A 66 26.47 26.66 10.95
C SER A 66 25.51 26.71 9.77
N ASP A 67 24.35 26.05 9.83
CA ASP A 67 23.38 26.11 8.72
C ASP A 67 22.67 27.46 8.66
N ALA A 68 22.25 27.83 7.45
CA ALA A 68 21.23 28.84 7.22
C ALA A 68 19.91 28.14 6.89
N VAL A 69 18.88 28.35 7.71
CA VAL A 69 17.64 27.56 7.67
C VAL A 69 16.46 28.42 7.21
N LEU A 70 15.73 27.94 6.20
CA LEU A 70 14.39 28.43 5.87
C LEU A 70 13.37 27.45 6.43
N TYR A 71 12.54 27.90 7.36
CA TYR A 71 11.44 27.12 7.92
C TYR A 71 10.11 27.61 7.33
N LEU A 72 9.41 26.75 6.60
CA LEU A 72 8.11 27.01 5.98
C LEU A 72 7.00 26.45 6.87
N GLY A 73 6.03 27.28 7.25
CA GLY A 73 4.92 26.89 8.13
C GLY A 73 5.26 27.05 9.61
N GLY A 74 5.65 28.27 10.02
CA GLY A 74 6.11 28.54 11.39
C GLY A 74 5.08 28.27 12.49
N ASN A 75 3.79 28.39 12.18
CA ASN A 75 2.66 28.24 13.07
C ASN A 75 2.87 29.02 14.39
N VAL A 76 2.58 28.43 15.55
CA VAL A 76 2.85 29.03 16.87
C VAL A 76 4.33 29.08 17.24
N GLY A 77 5.23 28.51 16.43
CA GLY A 77 6.67 28.69 16.55
C GLY A 77 7.45 27.55 17.20
N PHE A 78 6.86 26.40 17.48
CA PHE A 78 7.58 25.29 18.14
C PHE A 78 8.80 24.81 17.36
N GLY A 79 8.61 24.43 16.10
CA GLY A 79 9.72 24.01 15.25
C GLY A 79 10.72 25.14 15.02
N CYS A 80 10.23 26.37 14.85
CA CYS A 80 11.12 27.52 14.70
C CYS A 80 12.00 27.78 15.94
N VAL A 81 11.45 27.68 17.15
CA VAL A 81 12.21 27.78 18.40
C VAL A 81 13.19 26.61 18.53
N ALA A 82 12.77 25.38 18.21
CA ALA A 82 13.66 24.21 18.28
C ALA A 82 14.88 24.36 17.34
N VAL A 83 14.66 24.82 16.11
CA VAL A 83 15.73 25.11 15.15
C VAL A 83 16.65 26.23 15.64
N ASP A 84 16.10 27.32 16.19
CA ASP A 84 16.87 28.46 16.73
C ASP A 84 17.91 28.00 17.77
N GLN A 85 17.51 27.11 18.68
CA GLN A 85 18.37 26.57 19.75
C GLN A 85 19.48 25.64 19.24
N LEU A 86 19.37 25.12 18.01
CA LEU A 86 20.40 24.26 17.39
C LEU A 86 21.48 25.07 16.66
N LEU A 87 21.20 26.34 16.35
CA LEU A 87 22.10 27.20 15.57
C LEU A 87 23.07 27.98 16.45
N LYS A 88 24.32 28.13 15.98
CA LYS A 88 25.32 28.97 16.63
C LYS A 88 25.00 30.45 16.45
N ASP A 89 24.51 30.84 15.27
CA ASP A 89 23.97 32.17 15.00
C ASP A 89 22.51 32.04 14.59
N PRO A 90 21.55 32.23 15.52
CA PRO A 90 20.14 32.06 15.22
C PRO A 90 19.57 33.11 14.25
N ARG A 91 20.31 34.17 13.94
CA ARG A 91 19.94 35.13 12.88
C ARG A 91 19.99 34.50 11.49
N ARG A 92 20.65 33.34 11.35
CA ARG A 92 20.69 32.54 10.11
C ARG A 92 19.45 31.67 9.92
N HIS A 93 18.37 31.96 10.65
CA HIS A 93 17.12 31.23 10.56
C HIS A 93 15.99 32.19 10.21
N VAL A 94 15.25 31.86 9.15
CA VAL A 94 14.06 32.58 8.70
C VAL A 94 12.87 31.65 8.83
N CYS A 95 11.91 32.03 9.67
CA CYS A 95 10.66 31.33 9.92
C CYS A 95 9.54 32.03 9.13
N ALA A 96 9.06 31.41 8.07
CA ALA A 96 7.99 31.92 7.22
C ALA A 96 6.62 31.44 7.74
N GLU A 97 5.78 32.39 8.13
CA GLU A 97 4.41 32.13 8.58
C GLU A 97 3.46 33.06 7.81
N PRO A 98 2.64 32.54 6.89
CA PRO A 98 1.79 33.38 6.07
C PRO A 98 0.47 33.81 6.75
N ASN A 99 0.03 33.13 7.81
CA ASN A 99 -1.24 33.45 8.49
C ASN A 99 -1.09 34.68 9.41
N PRO A 100 -1.72 35.83 9.10
CA PRO A 100 -1.66 37.04 9.91
C PRO A 100 -2.20 36.89 11.33
N GLU A 101 -3.10 35.94 11.57
CA GLU A 101 -3.64 35.66 12.90
C GLU A 101 -2.57 35.08 13.85
N LEU A 102 -1.49 34.49 13.31
CA LEU A 102 -0.43 33.85 14.09
C LEU A 102 0.79 34.74 14.32
N TRP A 103 0.98 35.83 13.57
CA TRP A 103 2.21 36.63 13.64
C TRP A 103 2.48 37.22 15.03
N GLY A 104 1.44 37.76 15.67
CA GLY A 104 1.55 38.31 17.03
C GLY A 104 1.93 37.23 18.05
N LEU A 105 1.34 36.05 17.93
CA LEU A 105 1.60 34.90 18.79
C LEU A 105 3.00 34.32 18.57
N LEU A 106 3.40 34.12 17.32
CA LEU A 106 4.74 33.66 16.95
C LEU A 106 5.81 34.63 17.45
N ASN A 107 5.60 35.94 17.33
CA ASN A 107 6.52 36.94 17.86
C ASN A 107 6.59 36.92 19.40
N MET A 108 5.45 36.74 20.07
CA MET A 108 5.39 36.58 21.53
C MET A 108 6.17 35.34 21.99
N ASN A 109 5.97 34.20 21.33
CA ASN A 109 6.64 32.93 21.62
C ASN A 109 8.14 32.96 21.33
N ARG A 110 8.54 33.64 20.25
CA ARG A 110 9.95 33.92 19.96
C ARG A 110 10.59 34.70 21.11
N ASN A 111 9.94 35.77 21.57
CA ASN A 111 10.45 36.62 22.65
C ASN A 111 10.49 35.91 24.00
N SER A 112 9.44 35.15 24.35
CA SER A 112 9.37 34.43 25.64
C SER A 112 10.41 33.32 25.77
N THR A 113 10.87 32.77 24.64
CA THR A 113 11.93 31.76 24.58
C THR A 113 13.32 32.35 24.32
N SER A 114 13.45 33.68 24.25
CA SER A 114 14.69 34.38 23.89
C SER A 114 15.28 33.95 22.54
N SER A 115 14.44 33.44 21.64
CA SER A 115 14.83 33.04 20.28
C SER A 115 15.08 34.27 19.40
N ARG A 116 15.94 34.16 18.39
CA ARG A 116 16.40 35.32 17.57
C ARG A 116 16.21 35.16 16.06
N PHE A 117 15.55 34.11 15.61
CA PHE A 117 15.18 33.92 14.21
C PHE A 117 14.33 35.07 13.65
N SER A 118 14.49 35.34 12.34
CA SER A 118 13.70 36.31 11.60
C SER A 118 12.33 35.73 11.26
N ILE A 119 11.26 36.50 11.46
CA ILE A 119 9.90 36.11 11.05
C ILE A 119 9.62 36.75 9.70
N LEU A 120 9.25 35.94 8.70
CA LEU A 120 8.78 36.39 7.40
C LEU A 120 7.25 36.24 7.34
N PRO A 121 6.47 37.34 7.46
CA PRO A 121 5.00 37.30 7.49
C PRO A 121 4.41 37.16 6.07
N ALA A 122 4.81 36.12 5.34
CA ALA A 122 4.44 35.89 3.96
C ALA A 122 4.67 34.42 3.53
N VAL A 123 3.96 33.99 2.48
CA VAL A 123 4.27 32.76 1.74
C VAL A 123 5.48 33.02 0.86
N VAL A 124 6.50 32.14 0.91
CA VAL A 124 7.60 32.19 -0.05
C VAL A 124 7.17 31.53 -1.35
N SER A 125 7.02 32.31 -2.42
CA SER A 125 6.48 31.82 -3.69
C SER A 125 6.86 32.66 -4.90
N GLY A 126 7.20 31.98 -6.00
CA GLY A 126 7.45 32.57 -7.32
C GLY A 126 6.21 32.63 -8.21
N THR A 127 5.12 31.98 -7.80
CA THR A 127 3.88 31.88 -8.59
C THR A 127 3.27 33.27 -8.81
N PRO A 128 2.89 33.63 -10.05
CA PRO A 128 2.18 34.87 -10.34
C PRO A 128 0.76 34.85 -9.72
N GLY A 129 0.18 36.02 -9.48
CA GLY A 129 -1.16 36.14 -8.88
C GLY A 129 -1.18 36.17 -7.34
N ASN A 130 -2.40 36.18 -6.78
CA ASN A 130 -2.63 36.15 -5.34
C ASN A 130 -2.53 34.71 -4.82
N ILE A 131 -2.12 34.58 -3.56
CA ILE A 131 -2.08 33.29 -2.86
C ILE A 131 -3.06 33.36 -1.71
N PHE A 132 -3.81 32.28 -1.53
CA PHE A 132 -4.76 32.15 -0.44
C PHE A 132 -4.38 30.97 0.45
N LEU A 133 -4.65 31.13 1.74
CA LEU A 133 -4.58 30.06 2.72
C LEU A 133 -5.97 29.56 3.05
N GLU A 134 -6.09 28.25 3.18
CA GLU A 134 -7.23 27.62 3.84
C GLU A 134 -7.02 27.68 5.36
N VAL A 135 -7.93 28.33 6.08
CA VAL A 135 -7.85 28.49 7.55
C VAL A 135 -8.95 27.66 8.22
N TYR A 136 -8.54 26.70 9.04
CA TYR A 136 -9.43 25.85 9.84
C TYR A 136 -9.87 26.55 11.13
N ARG A 137 -10.92 27.39 11.05
CA ARG A 137 -11.41 28.16 12.21
C ARG A 137 -12.21 27.33 13.23
N SER A 138 -12.72 26.16 12.84
CA SER A 138 -13.60 25.33 13.67
C SER A 138 -12.88 24.26 14.50
N ASP A 139 -11.59 24.01 14.25
CA ASP A 139 -10.83 23.00 14.98
C ASP A 139 -9.85 23.66 15.96
N ASN A 140 -10.28 23.73 17.23
CA ASN A 140 -9.46 24.24 18.34
C ASN A 140 -8.15 23.45 18.55
N ARG A 141 -7.95 22.30 17.90
CA ARG A 141 -6.71 21.51 17.91
C ARG A 141 -5.79 21.80 16.72
N ARG A 142 -6.33 22.32 15.60
CA ARG A 142 -5.58 22.64 14.37
C ARG A 142 -5.37 24.15 14.20
N MET A 143 -5.01 24.80 15.31
CA MET A 143 -4.85 26.25 15.42
C MET A 143 -3.66 26.80 14.64
N GLY A 144 -3.69 26.69 13.32
CA GLY A 144 -2.71 27.30 12.44
C GLY A 144 -2.23 26.46 11.26
N SER A 145 -2.76 25.24 11.02
CA SER A 145 -2.43 24.52 9.79
C SER A 145 -3.09 25.22 8.60
N THR A 146 -2.32 25.53 7.58
CA THR A 146 -2.83 26.15 6.35
C THR A 146 -2.22 25.46 5.14
N ASP A 147 -3.05 25.10 4.15
CA ASP A 147 -2.60 24.61 2.85
C ASP A 147 -2.52 25.79 1.86
N LYS A 148 -1.52 25.76 0.98
CA LYS A 148 -1.26 26.79 -0.03
C LYS A 148 -2.00 26.44 -1.32
N ARG A 149 -3.04 27.20 -1.66
CA ARG A 149 -3.70 27.10 -2.98
C ARG A 149 -3.49 28.33 -3.85
N ALA A 150 -3.26 28.08 -5.13
CA ALA A 150 -3.28 29.08 -6.19
C ALA A 150 -4.73 29.27 -6.68
N GLU A 151 -4.99 30.45 -7.26
CA GLU A 151 -6.30 31.05 -7.58
C GLU A 151 -7.15 30.21 -8.58
N ASP A 152 -6.54 29.21 -9.23
CA ASP A 152 -7.07 28.41 -10.34
C ASP A 152 -7.84 27.13 -9.94
N ILE A 153 -7.93 26.78 -8.64
CA ILE A 153 -8.60 25.54 -8.17
C ILE A 153 -9.62 25.81 -7.03
N ALA A 154 -9.92 27.06 -6.70
CA ALA A 154 -10.86 27.37 -5.62
C ALA A 154 -12.32 27.26 -6.12
N ASP A 155 -12.97 26.12 -5.92
CA ASP A 155 -14.44 26.02 -5.99
C ASP A 155 -15.05 26.72 -4.77
N PRO A 156 -15.62 27.92 -4.91
CA PRO A 156 -16.13 28.70 -3.78
C PRO A 156 -17.28 27.98 -3.04
N MET A 157 -17.98 27.05 -3.69
CA MET A 157 -19.10 26.31 -3.11
C MET A 157 -18.68 25.14 -2.22
N TRP A 158 -17.45 24.63 -2.33
CA TRP A 158 -16.95 23.58 -1.46
C TRP A 158 -16.60 24.13 -0.06
N TYR A 159 -16.01 25.33 -0.01
CA TYR A 159 -15.52 25.99 1.20
C TYR A 159 -16.63 26.46 2.14
N HIS A 160 -17.69 27.06 1.60
CA HIS A 160 -18.85 27.49 2.41
C HIS A 160 -19.57 26.33 3.10
N ARG A 161 -19.53 25.12 2.53
CA ARG A 161 -20.22 23.94 3.08
C ARG A 161 -19.52 23.30 4.28
N HIS A 162 -18.22 23.54 4.47
CA HIS A 162 -17.42 22.90 5.52
C HIS A 162 -16.87 23.88 6.57
N GLY A 163 -17.22 25.18 6.47
CA GLY A 163 -16.79 26.20 7.44
C GLY A 163 -15.31 26.59 7.34
N HIS A 164 -14.66 26.29 6.22
CA HIS A 164 -13.27 26.70 5.94
C HIS A 164 -13.23 28.14 5.43
N GLY A 165 -12.36 28.97 6.00
CA GLY A 165 -12.12 30.33 5.51
C GLY A 165 -11.01 30.34 4.46
N ILE A 166 -11.16 31.15 3.41
CA ILE A 166 -10.07 31.47 2.48
C ILE A 166 -9.50 32.83 2.90
N LEU A 167 -8.21 32.88 3.20
CA LEU A 167 -7.53 34.10 3.65
C LEU A 167 -6.47 34.53 2.61
N PRO A 168 -6.60 35.71 1.98
CA PRO A 168 -5.53 36.23 1.13
C PRO A 168 -4.29 36.52 1.99
N VAL A 169 -3.12 36.12 1.50
CA VAL A 169 -1.87 36.26 2.25
C VAL A 169 -0.79 36.98 1.45
N ARG A 170 0.13 37.59 2.21
CA ARG A 170 1.30 38.26 1.62
C ARG A 170 2.19 37.22 0.96
N LYS A 171 2.81 37.61 -0.15
CA LYS A 171 3.81 36.82 -0.88
C LYS A 171 5.17 37.47 -0.75
N ALA A 172 6.21 36.64 -0.61
CA ALA A 172 7.61 37.05 -0.66
C ALA A 172 8.35 36.16 -1.66
N SER A 173 9.34 36.72 -2.35
CA SER A 173 10.25 35.93 -3.19
C SER A 173 11.28 35.22 -2.31
N LEU A 174 11.90 34.16 -2.84
CA LEU A 174 13.04 33.52 -2.18
C LEU A 174 14.16 34.52 -1.87
N ALA A 175 14.45 35.44 -2.79
CA ALA A 175 15.46 36.49 -2.58
C ALA A 175 15.11 37.43 -1.42
N ALA A 176 13.82 37.75 -1.24
CA ALA A 176 13.37 38.55 -0.10
C ALA A 176 13.53 37.80 1.23
N ALA A 177 13.37 36.47 1.23
CA ALA A 177 13.67 35.63 2.38
C ALA A 177 15.19 35.56 2.67
N GLU A 178 16.02 35.38 1.63
CA GLU A 178 17.49 35.38 1.75
C GLU A 178 18.03 36.73 2.24
N ALA A 179 17.39 37.85 1.89
CA ALA A 179 17.75 39.19 2.38
C ALA A 179 17.56 39.37 3.91
N LEU A 180 16.85 38.45 4.58
CA LEU A 180 16.74 38.43 6.04
C LEU A 180 17.90 37.70 6.72
N LEU A 181 18.74 36.99 5.95
CA LEU A 181 19.94 36.34 6.47
C LEU A 181 21.12 37.33 6.54
N PRO A 182 22.05 37.14 7.49
CA PRO A 182 23.28 37.92 7.52
C PRO A 182 24.06 37.79 6.20
N ASN A 183 24.56 38.92 5.69
CA ASN A 183 25.37 38.98 4.46
C ASN A 183 24.65 38.50 3.18
N ASN A 184 23.31 38.43 3.16
CA ASN A 184 22.53 37.95 2.01
C ASN A 184 22.99 36.57 1.49
N GLU A 185 23.38 35.68 2.39
CA GLU A 185 23.75 34.31 2.03
C GLU A 185 22.53 33.47 1.59
N SER A 186 22.77 32.34 0.93
CA SER A 186 21.72 31.39 0.59
C SER A 186 21.45 30.38 1.70
N PHE A 187 20.21 29.90 1.76
CA PHE A 187 19.83 28.81 2.67
C PHE A 187 20.61 27.53 2.36
N SER A 188 21.07 26.84 3.41
CA SER A 188 21.68 25.51 3.34
C SER A 188 20.71 24.40 3.76
N VAL A 189 19.63 24.73 4.46
CA VAL A 189 18.59 23.79 4.87
C VAL A 189 17.21 24.40 4.66
N VAL A 190 16.28 23.60 4.14
CA VAL A 190 14.85 23.93 4.14
C VAL A 190 14.13 22.94 5.05
N VAL A 191 13.33 23.48 5.98
CA VAL A 191 12.37 22.73 6.79
C VAL A 191 10.98 23.14 6.31
N SER A 192 10.10 22.17 6.05
CA SER A 192 8.73 22.41 5.61
C SER A 192 7.78 21.64 6.50
N ASP A 193 7.08 22.37 7.34
CA ASP A 193 6.04 21.88 8.25
C ASP A 193 4.68 22.50 7.89
N CYS A 194 4.28 22.32 6.64
CA CYS A 194 2.94 22.61 6.17
C CYS A 194 2.50 21.54 5.17
N ASP A 195 1.22 21.14 5.25
CA ASP A 195 0.61 20.13 4.39
C ASP A 195 0.86 20.50 2.91
N ALA A 196 1.56 19.63 2.17
CA ALA A 196 1.86 19.71 0.73
C ALA A 196 2.59 20.96 0.19
N CYS A 197 2.75 22.02 0.99
CA CYS A 197 3.41 23.26 0.57
C CYS A 197 4.86 23.03 0.11
N GLY A 198 5.53 22.04 0.71
CA GLY A 198 6.93 21.72 0.46
C GLY A 198 7.18 21.30 -0.98
N CYS A 199 6.33 20.44 -1.58
CA CYS A 199 6.58 20.00 -2.95
C CYS A 199 6.41 21.15 -3.94
N ARG A 200 5.35 21.96 -3.79
CA ARG A 200 5.10 23.14 -4.64
C ARG A 200 6.20 24.17 -4.52
N PHE A 201 6.72 24.38 -3.31
CA PHE A 201 7.87 25.27 -3.12
C PHE A 201 9.08 24.82 -3.95
N PHE A 202 9.38 23.52 -3.99
CA PHE A 202 10.48 23.00 -4.82
C PHE A 202 10.15 22.93 -6.32
N ASP A 203 8.87 22.96 -6.73
CA ASP A 203 8.47 23.17 -8.13
C ASP A 203 8.81 24.59 -8.60
N GLU A 204 8.58 25.57 -7.73
CA GLU A 204 8.80 27.00 -8.02
C GLU A 204 10.28 27.38 -7.98
N TYR A 205 11.07 26.67 -7.15
CA TYR A 205 12.49 26.98 -6.92
C TYR A 205 13.41 25.76 -7.11
N PRO A 206 13.41 25.10 -8.28
CA PRO A 206 14.20 23.88 -8.50
C PRO A 206 15.71 24.11 -8.34
N GLY A 207 16.20 25.30 -8.73
CA GLY A 207 17.62 25.67 -8.58
C GLY A 207 18.10 25.77 -7.14
N LEU A 208 17.20 25.92 -6.16
CA LEU A 208 17.55 25.95 -4.74
C LEU A 208 18.12 24.60 -4.29
N LEU A 209 17.67 23.48 -4.87
CA LEU A 209 18.17 22.15 -4.53
C LEU A 209 19.68 22.05 -4.70
N LEU A 210 20.28 22.76 -5.66
CA LEU A 210 21.73 22.76 -5.87
C LEU A 210 22.50 23.41 -4.71
N LYS A 211 21.88 24.33 -3.97
CA LYS A 211 22.50 25.04 -2.84
C LYS A 211 22.27 24.34 -1.50
N LEU A 212 21.22 23.54 -1.40
CA LEU A 212 20.83 22.89 -0.15
C LEU A 212 21.74 21.71 0.19
N ARG A 213 22.03 21.61 1.49
CA ARG A 213 22.66 20.46 2.14
C ARG A 213 21.61 19.49 2.66
N ALA A 214 20.49 20.00 3.18
CA ALA A 214 19.43 19.16 3.71
C ALA A 214 18.03 19.72 3.45
N VAL A 215 17.07 18.81 3.39
CA VAL A 215 15.64 19.10 3.23
C VAL A 215 14.89 18.23 4.24
N ILE A 216 14.10 18.88 5.09
CA ILE A 216 13.25 18.22 6.09
C ILE A 216 11.80 18.59 5.74
N VAL A 217 10.96 17.61 5.46
CA VAL A 217 9.57 17.86 5.07
C VAL A 217 8.65 16.98 5.88
N ARG A 218 7.58 17.54 6.44
CA ARG A 218 6.50 16.73 6.97
C ARG A 218 5.59 16.29 5.82
N ALA A 219 5.42 14.98 5.68
CA ALA A 219 4.52 14.35 4.73
C ALA A 219 3.20 14.00 5.43
N ASP A 220 2.47 15.04 5.81
CA ASP A 220 1.09 14.99 6.27
C ASP A 220 0.08 15.17 5.11
N GLY A 221 -1.15 14.72 5.35
CA GLY A 221 -2.26 14.84 4.41
C GLY A 221 -2.35 13.78 3.29
N ASN A 222 -3.35 13.93 2.43
CA ASN A 222 -3.65 13.02 1.31
C ASN A 222 -2.80 13.29 0.05
N HIS A 223 -1.63 13.91 0.20
CA HIS A 223 -0.81 14.39 -0.92
C HIS A 223 0.33 13.44 -1.28
N ALA A 224 0.08 12.13 -1.29
CA ALA A 224 1.11 11.12 -1.53
C ALA A 224 1.87 11.33 -2.85
N GLU A 225 1.16 11.70 -3.93
CA GLU A 225 1.77 11.94 -5.26
C GLU A 225 2.75 13.11 -5.27
N CYS A 226 2.42 14.19 -4.55
CA CYS A 226 3.24 15.38 -4.37
C CYS A 226 4.61 15.01 -3.78
N PHE A 227 4.59 14.22 -2.70
CA PHE A 227 5.82 13.78 -2.04
C PHE A 227 6.61 12.80 -2.91
N VAL A 228 5.97 11.83 -3.57
CA VAL A 228 6.67 10.92 -4.51
C VAL A 228 7.43 11.71 -5.59
N SER A 229 6.81 12.76 -6.15
CA SER A 229 7.45 13.64 -7.13
C SER A 229 8.64 14.41 -6.52
N LEU A 230 8.46 14.98 -5.33
CA LEU A 230 9.54 15.67 -4.60
C LEU A 230 10.73 14.75 -4.29
N GLU A 231 10.46 13.55 -3.77
CA GLU A 231 11.50 12.56 -3.44
C GLU A 231 12.30 12.16 -4.67
N ARG A 232 11.64 11.98 -5.82
CA ARG A 232 12.32 11.71 -7.10
C ARG A 232 13.28 12.83 -7.48
N ARG A 233 12.87 14.09 -7.32
CA ARG A 233 13.72 15.26 -7.59
C ARG A 233 14.87 15.39 -6.60
N LEU A 234 14.62 15.15 -5.31
CA LEU A 234 15.67 15.17 -4.29
C LEU A 234 16.74 14.13 -4.60
N ARG A 235 16.35 12.90 -4.95
CA ARG A 235 17.28 11.86 -5.40
C ARG A 235 18.06 12.27 -6.65
N ALA A 236 17.37 12.82 -7.66
CA ALA A 236 18.01 13.34 -8.88
C ALA A 236 19.01 14.48 -8.59
N ALA A 237 18.78 15.25 -7.53
CA ALA A 237 19.69 16.29 -7.05
C ALA A 237 20.77 15.77 -6.06
N GLY A 238 20.94 14.45 -5.94
CA GLY A 238 21.97 13.81 -5.12
C GLY A 238 21.69 13.80 -3.62
N PHE A 239 20.42 13.91 -3.20
CA PHE A 239 20.04 13.74 -1.79
C PHE A 239 19.80 12.27 -1.46
N GLU A 240 20.23 11.87 -0.27
CA GLU A 240 19.93 10.58 0.34
C GLU A 240 18.86 10.74 1.42
N PHE A 241 17.96 9.76 1.50
CA PHE A 241 16.96 9.71 2.55
C PHE A 241 17.61 9.20 3.85
N VAL A 242 17.45 9.96 4.93
CA VAL A 242 17.99 9.65 6.27
C VAL A 242 16.88 9.61 7.34
N GLY A 243 15.61 9.52 6.93
CA GLY A 243 14.46 9.48 7.85
C GLY A 243 14.10 8.06 8.29
N CYS A 244 13.33 7.95 9.38
CA CYS A 244 12.74 6.69 9.80
C CYS A 244 11.57 6.35 8.86
N PRO A 245 11.55 5.16 8.23
CA PRO A 245 10.40 4.74 7.45
C PRO A 245 9.15 4.65 8.35
N GLY A 246 8.03 5.23 7.91
CA GLY A 246 6.77 5.22 8.66
C GLY A 246 6.50 6.43 9.55
N THR A 247 7.46 7.34 9.75
CA THR A 247 7.16 8.67 10.34
C THR A 247 6.62 9.61 9.27
N PRO A 248 5.75 10.58 9.60
CA PRO A 248 5.37 11.62 8.65
C PRO A 248 6.58 12.48 8.23
N GLN A 249 7.61 12.61 9.08
CA GLN A 249 8.83 13.33 8.72
C GLN A 249 9.60 12.60 7.59
N ARG A 250 10.01 13.36 6.58
CA ARG A 250 10.85 12.95 5.46
C ARG A 250 12.13 13.77 5.46
N ASN A 251 13.24 13.10 5.76
CA ASN A 251 14.53 13.72 6.00
C ASN A 251 15.49 13.37 4.85
N TRP A 252 16.04 14.39 4.22
CA TRP A 252 16.91 14.24 3.06
C TRP A 252 18.19 15.04 3.26
N VAL A 253 19.34 14.41 3.02
CA VAL A 253 20.65 15.05 3.16
C VAL A 253 21.46 14.76 1.92
N ARG A 254 22.07 15.79 1.35
CA ARG A 254 23.10 15.59 0.33
C ARG A 254 24.35 15.07 1.04
N PRO A 255 24.83 13.86 0.70
CA PRO A 255 26.13 13.42 1.15
C PRO A 255 27.11 14.50 0.71
N LEU A 256 27.84 15.09 1.65
CA LEU A 256 28.96 15.92 1.27
C LEU A 256 29.77 15.09 0.29
N ALA A 257 29.95 15.58 -0.94
CA ALA A 257 30.98 15.07 -1.82
C ALA A 257 32.24 15.10 -0.96
N LEU A 258 32.62 13.92 -0.44
CA LEU A 258 33.82 13.73 0.35
C LEU A 258 34.92 14.17 -0.60
N SER A 259 35.36 15.41 -0.45
CA SER A 259 36.55 15.90 -1.12
C SER A 259 37.60 14.83 -0.89
N LEU A 260 38.18 14.35 -1.98
CA LEU A 260 39.28 13.40 -2.07
C LEU A 260 40.43 13.72 -1.09
N ARG A 261 40.23 13.42 0.20
CA ARG A 261 41.27 13.34 1.22
C ARG A 261 41.15 11.98 1.86
N ARG A 262 41.65 10.99 1.13
CA ARG A 262 42.20 9.75 1.69
C ARG A 262 43.35 10.11 2.64
N SER A 263 43.06 10.48 3.89
CA SER A 263 43.95 10.24 5.03
C SER A 263 43.31 10.75 6.32
N ARG A 264 42.56 9.84 6.95
CA ARG A 264 42.35 9.67 8.40
C ARG A 264 40.96 9.08 8.55
N ARG A 265 40.92 7.81 8.97
CA ARG A 265 39.69 7.12 9.38
C ARG A 265 39.01 7.97 10.44
N LEU A 266 37.94 8.67 10.05
CA LEU A 266 36.89 9.01 10.99
C LEU A 266 36.17 7.69 11.35
N PRO A 267 35.67 7.52 12.59
CA PRO A 267 34.94 6.33 12.95
C PRO A 267 33.74 6.19 12.01
N GLU A 268 33.61 5.03 11.36
CA GLU A 268 32.36 4.61 10.72
C GLU A 268 31.28 4.57 11.80
N VAL A 269 30.56 5.69 11.98
CA VAL A 269 29.23 5.66 12.58
C VAL A 269 28.30 5.22 11.45
N LEU A 270 28.33 3.91 11.19
CA LEU A 270 27.26 3.24 10.47
C LEU A 270 25.99 3.47 11.28
N TRP A 271 25.02 4.14 10.67
CA TRP A 271 23.68 4.24 11.22
C TRP A 271 23.12 2.83 11.38
N ASP A 272 22.92 2.43 12.63
CA ASP A 272 22.09 1.27 12.94
C ASP A 272 20.63 1.73 12.83
N ASN A 273 19.91 1.20 11.85
CA ASN A 273 18.47 1.43 11.68
C ASN A 273 17.63 0.91 12.87
N SER A 274 18.24 0.29 13.89
CA SER A 274 17.57 -0.21 15.10
C SER A 274 17.22 0.84 16.15
N THR A 275 17.73 2.07 16.07
CA THR A 275 17.60 3.07 17.16
C THR A 275 16.60 4.21 16.92
N CYS A 276 15.74 4.16 15.90
CA CYS A 276 14.59 5.08 15.85
C CYS A 276 13.73 4.88 17.10
N GLY A 277 13.52 5.93 17.90
CA GLY A 277 12.97 5.93 19.25
C GLY A 277 11.66 5.16 19.45
N SER A 278 11.78 3.87 19.72
CA SER A 278 11.03 3.00 20.64
C SER A 278 11.51 1.60 20.33
N ARG A 279 11.69 0.76 21.35
CA ARG A 279 12.11 -0.65 21.20
C ARG A 279 11.19 -1.40 20.22
N LEU A 280 11.49 -1.35 18.94
CA LEU A 280 10.92 -2.18 17.90
C LEU A 280 11.98 -3.22 17.57
N GLN A 281 11.65 -4.48 17.84
CA GLN A 281 12.46 -5.62 17.50
C GLN A 281 12.88 -5.52 16.03
N ALA A 282 14.19 -5.60 15.77
CA ALA A 282 14.72 -5.88 14.45
C ALA A 282 13.98 -7.09 13.84
N PHE A 283 13.77 -7.07 12.52
CA PHE A 283 13.29 -8.23 11.77
C PHE A 283 14.08 -9.48 12.21
N SER A 284 13.43 -10.47 12.80
CA SER A 284 14.10 -11.75 12.96
C SER A 284 14.08 -12.43 11.59
N ALA A 285 15.23 -12.94 11.16
CA ALA A 285 15.34 -13.79 9.97
C ALA A 285 14.38 -15.00 10.06
N ASP A 286 13.93 -15.33 11.26
CA ASP A 286 13.00 -16.41 11.57
C ASP A 286 11.56 -16.09 11.09
N GLU A 287 11.13 -14.82 11.05
CA GLU A 287 9.75 -14.44 10.71
C GLU A 287 9.43 -14.55 9.22
N VAL A 288 10.35 -14.11 8.37
CA VAL A 288 10.24 -14.32 6.93
C VAL A 288 10.54 -15.79 6.63
N GLY A 289 11.45 -16.42 7.40
CA GLY A 289 11.84 -17.83 7.33
C GLY A 289 10.62 -18.75 7.36
N LEU A 290 9.74 -18.57 8.34
CA LEU A 290 8.54 -19.39 8.54
C LEU A 290 7.58 -19.42 7.33
N PHE A 291 7.38 -18.29 6.63
CA PHE A 291 6.48 -18.27 5.46
C PHE A 291 7.00 -19.14 4.32
N PHE A 292 8.28 -19.08 3.99
CA PHE A 292 8.79 -19.82 2.84
C PHE A 292 9.33 -21.21 3.19
N ASP A 293 9.82 -21.43 4.42
CA ASP A 293 10.12 -22.78 4.91
C ASP A 293 8.86 -23.68 4.88
N ALA A 294 7.69 -23.08 5.10
CA ALA A 294 6.43 -23.79 4.95
C ALA A 294 6.07 -24.03 3.46
N LEU A 295 6.34 -23.09 2.52
CA LEU A 295 6.11 -23.29 1.07
C LEU A 295 6.91 -24.47 0.53
N ASN A 296 8.07 -24.72 1.14
CA ASN A 296 9.02 -25.77 0.78
C ASN A 296 8.54 -27.17 1.18
N SER A 297 7.61 -27.29 2.12
CA SER A 297 7.13 -28.58 2.65
C SER A 297 5.96 -29.20 1.85
N SER A 298 5.36 -28.47 0.90
CA SER A 298 4.19 -28.92 0.12
C SER A 298 4.49 -29.93 -1.01
N LYS A 299 5.73 -30.44 -1.11
CA LYS A 299 6.25 -31.26 -2.24
C LYS A 299 5.52 -32.59 -2.52
N LEU A 300 4.71 -33.10 -1.60
CA LEU A 300 4.15 -34.45 -1.72
C LEU A 300 2.76 -34.56 -2.37
N PHE A 301 2.05 -33.46 -2.63
CA PHE A 301 0.59 -33.57 -2.84
C PHE A 301 0.13 -33.60 -4.30
N LEU A 302 0.83 -32.93 -5.24
CA LEU A 302 0.36 -32.79 -6.62
C LEU A 302 0.71 -33.99 -7.53
N ARG A 303 1.75 -34.75 -7.21
CA ARG A 303 2.15 -35.92 -8.01
C ARG A 303 1.24 -37.14 -7.80
N GLY A 304 0.65 -37.27 -6.61
CA GLY A 304 -0.15 -38.45 -6.24
C GLY A 304 -1.60 -38.47 -6.77
N GLN A 305 -2.14 -37.36 -7.30
CA GLN A 305 -3.55 -37.32 -7.74
C GLN A 305 -3.77 -37.47 -9.24
N ILE A 306 -2.75 -37.26 -10.08
CA ILE A 306 -2.86 -37.45 -11.54
C ILE A 306 -2.54 -38.89 -11.94
N GLU A 307 -1.70 -39.60 -11.17
CA GLU A 307 -1.41 -41.02 -11.42
C GLU A 307 -2.58 -41.95 -11.02
N ALA A 308 -3.56 -41.45 -10.24
CA ALA A 308 -4.73 -42.23 -9.81
C ALA A 308 -5.86 -42.32 -10.86
N THR A 309 -5.77 -41.61 -11.99
CA THR A 309 -6.77 -41.65 -13.08
C THR A 309 -6.25 -42.32 -14.36
N GLY A 310 -5.05 -42.92 -14.32
CA GLY A 310 -4.35 -43.41 -15.52
C GLY A 310 -3.79 -44.82 -15.44
N ALA A 311 -4.41 -45.75 -14.70
CA ALA A 311 -3.98 -47.16 -14.69
C ALA A 311 -5.15 -48.13 -14.91
N GLY A 312 -5.32 -48.50 -16.19
CA GLY A 312 -5.42 -49.90 -16.63
C GLY A 312 -6.64 -50.73 -16.24
N ASP A 313 -7.50 -50.93 -17.23
CA ASP A 313 -8.40 -52.08 -17.38
C ASP A 313 -7.69 -53.43 -17.09
N ASP A 314 -8.29 -54.29 -16.25
CA ASP A 314 -8.63 -55.67 -16.65
C ASP A 314 -9.43 -56.43 -15.57
N ALA A 315 -10.29 -57.34 -16.06
CA ALA A 315 -11.16 -58.30 -15.37
C ALA A 315 -12.42 -57.72 -14.67
N GLY A 316 -13.66 -58.13 -14.96
CA GLY A 316 -14.14 -59.35 -15.57
C GLY A 316 -15.26 -59.94 -14.69
N ARG A 317 -16.51 -59.80 -15.14
CA ARG A 317 -17.70 -60.64 -14.85
C ARG A 317 -18.00 -61.02 -13.39
N ASN A 318 -19.12 -60.49 -12.85
CA ASN A 318 -20.34 -61.25 -12.50
C ASN A 318 -21.23 -60.46 -11.54
N ALA A 319 -22.50 -60.28 -11.92
CA ALA A 319 -23.61 -60.02 -11.00
C ALA A 319 -23.94 -61.32 -10.22
N PRO A 320 -24.64 -61.29 -9.06
CA PRO A 320 -26.08 -61.00 -9.08
C PRO A 320 -26.69 -60.28 -7.85
N ASN A 321 -27.95 -59.88 -8.07
CA ASN A 321 -29.04 -59.46 -7.19
C ASN A 321 -29.11 -59.97 -5.73
N SER A 322 -29.58 -59.09 -4.83
CA SER A 322 -30.69 -59.32 -3.86
C SER A 322 -30.88 -58.05 -3.01
N SER A 323 -31.94 -57.25 -3.12
CA SER A 323 -33.28 -57.37 -2.50
C SER A 323 -33.31 -57.46 -0.96
N GLY A 324 -33.82 -56.39 -0.32
CA GLY A 324 -34.76 -56.48 0.80
C GLY A 324 -34.20 -56.30 2.22
N GLY A 325 -34.93 -55.52 3.04
CA GLY A 325 -34.96 -55.73 4.50
C GLY A 325 -34.96 -54.49 5.38
N ILE A 326 -36.14 -53.92 5.60
CA ILE A 326 -36.46 -53.06 6.76
C ILE A 326 -36.56 -53.94 8.01
N GLY A 327 -35.99 -53.52 9.14
CA GLY A 327 -36.23 -54.15 10.44
C GLY A 327 -35.49 -53.45 11.59
N GLY A 328 -36.24 -52.75 12.45
CA GLY A 328 -35.73 -52.14 13.67
C GLY A 328 -35.48 -53.15 14.80
N GLY A 329 -34.66 -52.74 15.76
CA GLY A 329 -34.41 -53.50 16.99
C GLY A 329 -33.61 -52.69 18.00
N ILE A 330 -34.29 -52.25 19.06
CA ILE A 330 -33.71 -51.68 20.28
C ILE A 330 -33.11 -52.83 21.11
N GLY A 331 -31.86 -52.68 21.55
CA GLY A 331 -31.23 -53.61 22.48
C GLY A 331 -29.95 -53.03 23.07
N GLY A 332 -29.98 -52.70 24.36
CA GLY A 332 -28.83 -52.20 25.11
C GLY A 332 -27.79 -53.28 25.39
N GLY A 333 -26.52 -52.86 25.41
CA GLY A 333 -25.39 -53.69 25.82
C GLY A 333 -24.18 -52.83 26.14
N ARG A 334 -23.84 -52.72 27.43
CA ARG A 334 -22.58 -52.14 27.92
C ARG A 334 -21.42 -53.10 27.65
N GLY A 335 -20.26 -52.54 27.28
CA GLY A 335 -18.95 -53.13 27.61
C GLY A 335 -18.10 -53.53 26.40
N GLY A 336 -17.08 -52.73 26.10
CA GLY A 336 -16.04 -53.11 25.15
C GLY A 336 -15.14 -51.92 24.79
N ARG A 337 -14.15 -51.62 25.64
CA ARG A 337 -13.04 -50.72 25.30
C ARG A 337 -12.18 -51.38 24.21
N GLY A 338 -12.48 -51.09 22.95
CA GLY A 338 -11.59 -51.31 21.82
C GLY A 338 -11.12 -49.96 21.31
N GLY A 339 -9.81 -49.71 21.35
CA GLY A 339 -9.20 -48.50 20.81
C GLY A 339 -9.37 -48.46 19.30
N GLY A 340 -10.48 -47.88 18.83
CA GLY A 340 -10.63 -47.44 17.47
C GLY A 340 -9.80 -46.19 17.28
N SER A 341 -8.70 -46.32 16.52
CA SER A 341 -8.12 -45.19 15.80
C SER A 341 -9.28 -44.45 15.13
N GLY A 342 -9.59 -43.25 15.62
CA GLY A 342 -10.53 -42.36 14.95
C GLY A 342 -10.13 -42.22 13.48
N PRO A 343 -11.08 -41.96 12.58
CA PRO A 343 -10.81 -41.92 11.15
C PRO A 343 -9.59 -41.04 10.92
N THR A 344 -8.48 -41.67 10.55
CA THR A 344 -7.32 -40.97 10.00
C THR A 344 -7.88 -40.08 8.90
N ALA A 345 -7.46 -38.82 8.86
CA ALA A 345 -7.88 -37.77 7.93
C ALA A 345 -7.56 -38.12 6.45
N ALA A 346 -8.09 -39.25 6.00
CA ALA A 346 -8.07 -39.72 4.63
C ALA A 346 -9.16 -38.94 3.89
N SER A 347 -8.68 -38.05 3.02
CA SER A 347 -9.40 -37.42 1.91
C SER A 347 -10.68 -36.66 2.25
N PHE A 348 -10.54 -35.52 2.92
CA PHE A 348 -11.52 -34.43 2.87
C PHE A 348 -11.39 -33.61 1.55
N TRP A 349 -11.01 -34.27 0.45
CA TRP A 349 -10.49 -33.65 -0.79
C TRP A 349 -11.29 -33.99 -2.05
N ALA A 350 -12.43 -34.69 -1.92
CA ALA A 350 -13.35 -34.78 -3.04
C ALA A 350 -14.11 -33.45 -3.12
N SER A 351 -13.99 -32.75 -4.25
CA SER A 351 -15.06 -31.85 -4.67
C SER A 351 -16.39 -32.60 -4.53
N TYR A 352 -17.29 -32.14 -3.68
CA TYR A 352 -18.59 -32.78 -3.50
C TYR A 352 -19.53 -32.57 -4.71
N LEU A 353 -19.05 -31.87 -5.75
CA LEU A 353 -19.71 -31.75 -7.04
C LEU A 353 -19.16 -32.81 -8.00
N PRO A 354 -20.01 -33.41 -8.86
CA PRO A 354 -19.52 -34.19 -9.99
C PRO A 354 -18.52 -33.33 -10.76
N GLN A 355 -17.31 -33.82 -10.92
CA GLN A 355 -16.35 -33.14 -11.79
C GLN A 355 -16.87 -33.21 -13.23
N PRO A 356 -16.60 -32.17 -14.05
CA PRO A 356 -17.05 -32.14 -15.43
C PRO A 356 -16.63 -33.44 -16.12
N SER A 357 -17.56 -34.04 -16.87
CA SER A 357 -17.26 -35.21 -17.70
C SER A 357 -16.45 -34.83 -18.95
N THR A 358 -16.31 -33.53 -19.18
CA THR A 358 -15.63 -32.94 -20.34
C THR A 358 -14.13 -33.24 -20.24
N PRO A 359 -13.54 -33.90 -21.25
CA PRO A 359 -12.12 -34.18 -21.25
C PRO A 359 -11.30 -32.88 -21.26
N PRO A 360 -10.06 -32.89 -20.71
CA PRO A 360 -9.16 -31.76 -20.79
C PRO A 360 -8.99 -31.34 -22.25
N ARG A 361 -9.11 -30.03 -22.53
CA ARG A 361 -8.90 -29.51 -23.87
C ARG A 361 -7.43 -29.24 -24.10
N GLU A 362 -7.02 -29.27 -25.37
CA GLU A 362 -5.70 -28.77 -25.75
C GLU A 362 -5.59 -27.30 -25.33
N VAL A 363 -4.58 -27.00 -24.52
CA VAL A 363 -4.37 -25.63 -24.03
C VAL A 363 -3.90 -24.80 -25.21
N GLU A 364 -4.57 -23.67 -25.41
CA GLU A 364 -4.16 -22.63 -26.36
C GLU A 364 -2.65 -22.40 -26.27
N ARG A 365 -2.00 -22.18 -27.43
CA ARG A 365 -0.56 -21.93 -27.49
C ARG A 365 -0.13 -20.84 -26.51
N ARG A 366 -1.01 -19.85 -26.27
CA ARG A 366 -0.83 -18.80 -25.27
C ARG A 366 -2.16 -18.43 -24.62
N VAL A 367 -2.24 -18.58 -23.30
CA VAL A 367 -3.38 -18.19 -22.45
C VAL A 367 -3.29 -16.70 -22.15
N LEU A 368 -4.34 -15.95 -22.46
CA LEU A 368 -4.46 -14.56 -22.03
C LEU A 368 -4.88 -14.50 -20.56
N VAL A 369 -4.22 -13.65 -19.77
CA VAL A 369 -4.60 -13.39 -18.37
C VAL A 369 -5.16 -11.99 -18.28
N HIS A 370 -6.46 -11.87 -18.19
CA HIS A 370 -7.20 -10.62 -18.20
C HIS A 370 -7.35 -10.07 -16.77
N THR A 371 -7.08 -8.78 -16.62
CA THR A 371 -7.51 -7.98 -15.48
C THR A 371 -8.02 -6.64 -15.99
N TYR A 372 -8.89 -6.00 -15.22
CA TYR A 372 -9.53 -4.74 -15.59
C TYR A 372 -9.38 -3.71 -14.47
N TRP A 373 -9.15 -2.46 -14.85
CA TRP A 373 -9.00 -1.35 -13.91
C TRP A 373 -9.74 -0.09 -14.37
N TYR A 374 -10.39 0.54 -13.40
CA TYR A 374 -11.01 1.86 -13.53
C TYR A 374 -10.33 2.83 -12.56
N GLY A 375 -9.87 3.97 -13.07
CA GLY A 375 -9.22 5.02 -12.29
C GLY A 375 -7.68 4.99 -12.32
N PRO A 376 -7.01 5.74 -11.43
CA PRO A 376 -5.55 5.81 -11.39
C PRO A 376 -4.93 4.43 -11.17
N PHE A 377 -4.03 4.03 -12.08
CA PHE A 377 -3.36 2.74 -12.00
C PHE A 377 -2.05 2.88 -11.23
N GLY A 378 -1.95 2.19 -10.08
CA GLY A 378 -0.78 2.24 -9.20
C GLY A 378 -0.28 0.86 -8.79
N SER A 379 0.59 0.82 -7.78
CA SER A 379 1.23 -0.42 -7.31
C SER A 379 0.27 -1.54 -6.91
N ARG A 380 -0.87 -1.20 -6.31
CA ARG A 380 -1.84 -2.20 -5.81
C ARG A 380 -2.47 -3.04 -6.94
N PRO A 381 -3.14 -2.45 -7.96
CA PRO A 381 -3.60 -3.22 -9.10
C PRO A 381 -2.45 -3.79 -9.94
N ALA A 382 -1.24 -3.21 -9.87
CA ALA A 382 -0.07 -3.78 -10.53
C ALA A 382 0.39 -5.10 -9.89
N LEU A 383 0.18 -5.31 -8.58
CA LEU A 383 0.68 -6.48 -7.85
C LEU A 383 0.19 -7.81 -8.46
N GLY A 384 -1.10 -7.90 -8.80
CA GLY A 384 -1.66 -9.09 -9.45
C GLY A 384 -0.98 -9.38 -10.80
N VAL A 385 -0.75 -8.35 -11.61
CA VAL A 385 -0.08 -8.48 -12.91
C VAL A 385 1.39 -8.87 -12.75
N LYS A 386 2.10 -8.24 -11.81
CA LYS A 386 3.50 -8.57 -11.46
C LYS A 386 3.60 -10.04 -11.04
N SER A 387 2.65 -10.53 -10.25
CA SER A 387 2.62 -11.94 -9.84
C SER A 387 2.51 -12.88 -11.05
N VAL A 388 1.69 -12.57 -12.07
CA VAL A 388 1.58 -13.38 -13.30
C VAL A 388 2.89 -13.39 -14.06
N LEU A 389 3.49 -12.21 -14.28
CA LEU A 389 4.76 -12.07 -15.02
C LEU A 389 5.90 -12.84 -14.35
N VAL A 390 5.90 -12.92 -13.02
CA VAL A 390 6.94 -13.61 -12.26
C VAL A 390 6.67 -15.11 -12.17
N THR A 391 5.41 -15.51 -11.95
CA THR A 391 5.07 -16.90 -11.60
C THR A 391 4.69 -17.79 -12.78
N GLN A 392 4.29 -17.22 -13.91
CA GLN A 392 3.85 -18.00 -15.07
C GLN A 392 4.93 -18.00 -16.18
N ASP A 393 4.90 -19.01 -17.05
CA ASP A 393 5.77 -19.02 -18.25
C ASP A 393 5.27 -17.97 -19.26
N SER A 394 6.11 -16.98 -19.59
CA SER A 394 5.78 -15.88 -20.50
C SER A 394 5.50 -16.32 -21.94
N ASN A 395 5.97 -17.52 -22.34
CA ASN A 395 5.63 -18.13 -23.62
C ASN A 395 4.21 -18.69 -23.63
N ARG A 396 3.70 -19.06 -22.46
CA ARG A 396 2.38 -19.70 -22.27
C ARG A 396 1.33 -18.73 -21.76
N PHE A 397 1.71 -17.69 -21.03
CA PHE A 397 0.79 -16.70 -20.45
C PHE A 397 1.10 -15.30 -20.94
N GLN A 398 0.05 -14.53 -21.20
CA GLN A 398 0.13 -13.13 -21.58
C GLN A 398 -0.79 -12.32 -20.68
N PRO A 399 -0.26 -11.59 -19.69
CA PRO A 399 -1.09 -10.66 -18.94
C PRO A 399 -1.57 -9.53 -19.86
N VAL A 400 -2.85 -9.20 -19.75
CA VAL A 400 -3.53 -8.11 -20.46
C VAL A 400 -4.26 -7.26 -19.44
N VAL A 401 -3.80 -6.02 -19.27
CA VAL A 401 -4.40 -5.02 -18.39
C VAL A 401 -5.37 -4.17 -19.22
N TRP A 402 -6.65 -4.30 -18.94
CA TRP A 402 -7.69 -3.51 -19.58
C TRP A 402 -8.00 -2.27 -18.73
N VAL A 403 -7.71 -1.09 -19.27
CA VAL A 403 -7.94 0.19 -18.61
C VAL A 403 -9.22 0.81 -19.18
N ASP A 404 -10.12 1.24 -18.31
CA ASP A 404 -11.36 1.91 -18.73
C ASP A 404 -11.07 3.19 -19.53
N ALA A 405 -11.59 3.26 -20.77
CA ALA A 405 -11.35 4.38 -21.66
C ALA A 405 -12.09 5.68 -21.26
N HIS A 406 -13.19 5.59 -20.52
CA HIS A 406 -13.95 6.75 -20.04
C HIS A 406 -13.30 7.37 -18.80
N ALA A 407 -12.83 6.54 -17.86
CA ALA A 407 -12.11 6.98 -16.67
C ALA A 407 -10.88 7.84 -17.03
N TYR A 408 -10.11 7.39 -18.03
CA TYR A 408 -8.90 8.07 -18.49
C TYR A 408 -9.17 9.38 -19.23
N ARG A 409 -10.40 9.61 -19.72
CA ARG A 409 -10.79 10.84 -20.43
C ARG A 409 -11.36 11.92 -19.51
N GLN A 410 -11.99 11.55 -18.39
CA GLN A 410 -12.60 12.51 -17.47
C GLN A 410 -11.65 13.03 -16.38
N GLY A 411 -10.49 12.40 -16.16
CA GLY A 411 -9.48 12.84 -15.20
C GLY A 411 -8.66 14.07 -15.60
N GLY A 412 -8.90 14.68 -16.77
CA GLY A 412 -8.11 15.84 -17.25
C GLY A 412 -6.67 15.50 -17.68
N GLU A 413 -6.17 14.32 -17.33
CA GLU A 413 -4.90 13.81 -17.82
C GLU A 413 -5.08 13.21 -19.22
N SER A 414 -4.35 13.74 -20.19
CA SER A 414 -4.33 13.18 -21.54
C SER A 414 -3.83 11.73 -21.52
N VAL A 415 -4.21 10.97 -22.55
CA VAL A 415 -3.70 9.62 -22.90
C VAL A 415 -2.15 9.52 -22.85
N ALA A 416 -1.42 10.63 -22.81
CA ALA A 416 0.03 10.69 -22.73
C ALA A 416 0.64 10.43 -21.32
N SER A 417 -0.13 10.41 -20.22
CA SER A 417 0.38 10.01 -18.89
C SER A 417 0.01 8.57 -18.56
N ILE A 418 0.44 7.59 -19.35
CA ILE A 418 0.45 6.19 -18.89
C ILE A 418 1.16 6.17 -17.53
N SER A 419 0.53 5.62 -16.49
CA SER A 419 1.16 5.58 -15.17
C SER A 419 2.49 4.83 -15.26
N ALA A 420 3.48 5.24 -14.47
CA ALA A 420 4.80 4.60 -14.50
C ALA A 420 4.70 3.08 -14.26
N ASP A 421 3.73 2.63 -13.46
CA ASP A 421 3.42 1.23 -13.23
C ASP A 421 2.93 0.51 -14.50
N LEU A 422 2.02 1.10 -15.28
CA LEU A 422 1.56 0.50 -16.54
C LEU A 422 2.72 0.36 -17.54
N LEU A 423 3.55 1.40 -17.66
CA LEU A 423 4.72 1.36 -18.54
C LEU A 423 5.74 0.30 -18.08
N GLU A 424 5.96 0.18 -16.76
CA GLU A 424 6.80 -0.88 -16.18
C GLU A 424 6.26 -2.26 -16.56
N LEU A 425 4.95 -2.49 -16.42
CA LEU A 425 4.32 -3.75 -16.78
C LEU A 425 4.47 -4.07 -18.28
N GLU A 426 4.29 -3.10 -19.17
CA GLU A 426 4.50 -3.28 -20.62
C GLU A 426 5.96 -3.62 -20.95
N ASN A 427 6.91 -2.95 -20.30
CA ASN A 427 8.34 -3.24 -20.47
C ASN A 427 8.71 -4.67 -20.04
N HIS A 428 7.95 -5.25 -19.12
CA HIS A 428 8.09 -6.64 -18.69
C HIS A 428 7.21 -7.62 -19.47
N GLY A 429 6.52 -7.16 -20.51
CA GLY A 429 5.79 -7.99 -21.46
C GLY A 429 4.30 -8.15 -21.18
N ALA A 430 3.70 -7.38 -20.27
CA ALA A 430 2.24 -7.25 -20.21
C ALA A 430 1.73 -6.45 -21.43
N LYS A 431 0.45 -6.63 -21.76
CA LYS A 431 -0.23 -5.79 -22.76
C LYS A 431 -1.19 -4.84 -22.06
N VAL A 432 -1.07 -3.54 -22.28
CA VAL A 432 -2.07 -2.58 -21.83
C VAL A 432 -3.04 -2.30 -22.96
N ARG A 433 -4.34 -2.33 -22.68
CA ARG A 433 -5.41 -2.09 -23.66
C ARG A 433 -6.47 -1.19 -23.06
N TYR A 434 -7.07 -0.36 -23.90
CA TYR A 434 -8.23 0.44 -23.51
C TYR A 434 -9.50 -0.35 -23.74
N PHE A 435 -10.31 -0.49 -22.69
CA PHE A 435 -11.63 -1.11 -22.79
C PHE A 435 -12.66 -0.07 -23.23
N HIS A 436 -13.24 -0.30 -24.40
CA HIS A 436 -14.32 0.52 -24.95
C HIS A 436 -15.60 -0.30 -25.01
N TYR A 437 -16.53 -0.09 -24.07
CA TYR A 437 -17.78 -0.86 -23.99
C TYR A 437 -18.49 -1.00 -25.33
N ALA A 438 -18.78 0.12 -26.00
CA ALA A 438 -19.49 0.13 -27.28
C ALA A 438 -18.79 -0.68 -28.40
N ARG A 439 -17.47 -0.87 -28.33
CA ARG A 439 -16.72 -1.67 -29.29
C ARG A 439 -16.61 -3.12 -28.86
N GLU A 440 -16.40 -3.35 -27.56
CA GLU A 440 -16.14 -4.69 -27.06
C GLU A 440 -17.40 -5.54 -26.99
N VAL A 441 -18.59 -4.95 -26.84
CA VAL A 441 -19.86 -5.70 -26.84
C VAL A 441 -20.28 -6.21 -28.22
N ILE A 442 -19.72 -5.68 -29.32
CA ILE A 442 -20.06 -6.12 -30.68
C ILE A 442 -19.72 -7.59 -30.85
N GLY A 443 -20.67 -8.37 -31.37
CA GLY A 443 -20.57 -9.81 -31.56
C GLY A 443 -20.79 -10.62 -30.27
N THR A 444 -21.27 -10.00 -29.20
CA THR A 444 -21.60 -10.68 -27.94
C THR A 444 -23.12 -10.66 -27.69
N PRO A 445 -23.66 -11.53 -26.83
CA PRO A 445 -25.07 -11.44 -26.42
C PRO A 445 -25.49 -10.11 -25.77
N LEU A 446 -24.53 -9.26 -25.40
CA LEU A 446 -24.73 -7.91 -24.86
C LEU A 446 -24.77 -6.82 -25.94
N GLU A 447 -24.56 -7.15 -27.22
CA GLU A 447 -24.63 -6.19 -28.32
C GLU A 447 -26.00 -5.50 -28.35
N GLY A 448 -26.00 -4.16 -28.41
CA GLY A 448 -27.22 -3.34 -28.38
C GLY A 448 -27.96 -3.30 -27.04
N LYS A 449 -27.43 -3.94 -25.98
CA LYS A 449 -28.06 -4.00 -24.65
C LYS A 449 -27.30 -3.23 -23.57
N TRP A 450 -26.12 -2.71 -23.89
CA TRP A 450 -25.26 -2.01 -22.93
C TRP A 450 -25.97 -0.83 -22.25
N ASP A 451 -26.62 0.03 -23.04
CA ASP A 451 -27.32 1.20 -22.51
C ASP A 451 -28.44 0.79 -21.54
N ASN A 452 -29.17 -0.29 -21.83
CA ASN A 452 -30.17 -0.85 -20.92
C ASN A 452 -29.56 -1.35 -19.62
N ILE A 453 -28.40 -2.02 -19.67
CA ILE A 453 -27.71 -2.53 -18.46
C ILE A 453 -27.13 -1.38 -17.63
N TYR A 454 -26.70 -0.30 -18.29
CA TYR A 454 -26.15 0.88 -17.64
C TYR A 454 -27.25 1.77 -17.03
N GLU A 455 -28.41 1.89 -17.69
CA GLU A 455 -29.51 2.78 -17.30
C GLU A 455 -30.53 2.12 -16.33
N GLN A 456 -30.69 0.79 -16.37
CA GLN A 456 -31.71 0.08 -15.57
C GLN A 456 -31.31 -0.27 -14.13
N ASP A 457 -30.36 0.42 -13.48
CA ASP A 457 -30.21 0.33 -12.02
C ASP A 457 -31.20 1.29 -11.31
N PRO A 458 -32.42 0.84 -10.95
CA PRO A 458 -33.47 1.72 -10.46
C PRO A 458 -33.29 2.02 -8.98
N LYS A 459 -32.26 1.44 -8.32
CA LYS A 459 -32.02 1.54 -6.87
C LYS A 459 -30.85 2.43 -6.51
N ARG A 460 -30.12 3.04 -7.45
CA ARG A 460 -29.02 3.95 -7.12
C ARG A 460 -28.97 5.17 -8.03
N ARG A 461 -29.42 6.30 -7.47
CA ARG A 461 -29.20 7.68 -7.96
C ARG A 461 -27.71 8.11 -7.94
N TRP A 462 -26.80 7.16 -7.75
CA TRP A 462 -25.36 7.29 -7.69
C TRP A 462 -24.82 6.18 -8.59
N TRP A 463 -24.18 6.56 -9.71
CA TRP A 463 -23.29 5.76 -10.57
C TRP A 463 -23.41 4.23 -10.48
N PRO A 464 -23.62 3.46 -11.57
CA PRO A 464 -23.52 2.00 -11.49
C PRO A 464 -22.18 1.68 -10.82
N ALA A 465 -22.23 1.05 -9.65
CA ALA A 465 -21.08 0.97 -8.75
C ALA A 465 -19.93 0.36 -9.55
N LEU A 466 -18.81 1.06 -9.70
CA LEU A 466 -17.68 0.71 -10.59
C LEU A 466 -17.23 -0.77 -10.52
N ARG A 467 -17.51 -1.44 -9.40
CA ARG A 467 -17.34 -2.89 -9.20
C ARG A 467 -18.16 -3.74 -10.18
N THR A 468 -19.42 -3.36 -10.43
CA THR A 468 -20.37 -4.00 -11.35
C THR A 468 -19.90 -3.98 -12.80
N ALA A 469 -19.16 -2.93 -13.18
CA ALA A 469 -18.62 -2.81 -14.53
C ALA A 469 -17.56 -3.90 -14.80
N SER A 470 -16.68 -4.17 -13.83
CA SER A 470 -15.67 -5.22 -13.90
C SER A 470 -16.29 -6.61 -14.11
N ASP A 471 -17.42 -6.89 -13.45
CA ASP A 471 -18.13 -8.15 -13.61
C ASP A 471 -18.62 -8.36 -15.04
N VAL A 472 -19.18 -7.33 -15.69
CA VAL A 472 -19.64 -7.44 -17.08
C VAL A 472 -18.46 -7.54 -18.05
N VAL A 473 -17.41 -6.73 -17.83
CA VAL A 473 -16.17 -6.76 -18.63
C VAL A 473 -15.56 -8.16 -18.65
N ARG A 474 -15.53 -8.85 -17.50
CA ARG A 474 -15.05 -10.23 -17.40
C ARG A 474 -15.72 -11.17 -18.39
N TYR A 475 -17.05 -11.18 -18.43
CA TYR A 475 -17.77 -12.07 -19.34
C TYR A 475 -17.56 -11.70 -20.80
N ILE A 476 -17.53 -10.41 -21.14
CA ILE A 476 -17.23 -9.95 -22.50
C ILE A 476 -15.87 -10.46 -22.96
N LEU A 477 -14.84 -10.27 -22.14
CA LEU A 477 -13.48 -10.65 -22.48
C LEU A 477 -13.29 -12.15 -22.57
N LEU A 478 -13.79 -12.90 -21.60
CA LEU A 478 -13.70 -14.36 -21.60
C LEU A 478 -14.51 -14.99 -22.74
N TYR A 479 -15.68 -14.43 -23.09
CA TYR A 479 -16.45 -14.89 -24.24
C TYR A 479 -15.69 -14.69 -25.56
N LYS A 480 -15.14 -13.48 -25.79
CA LYS A 480 -14.48 -13.13 -27.05
C LYS A 480 -13.09 -13.73 -27.20
N TYR A 481 -12.32 -13.73 -26.12
CA TYR A 481 -10.90 -14.01 -26.14
C TYR A 481 -10.50 -15.27 -25.36
N GLY A 482 -11.41 -15.84 -24.58
CA GLY A 482 -11.09 -16.96 -23.70
C GLY A 482 -10.08 -16.55 -22.62
N GLY A 483 -9.31 -17.52 -22.17
CA GLY A 483 -8.23 -17.30 -21.21
C GLY A 483 -8.70 -17.21 -19.77
N LEU A 484 -7.82 -16.70 -18.92
CA LEU A 484 -8.00 -16.60 -17.48
C LEU A 484 -8.34 -15.16 -17.10
N TRP A 485 -9.38 -14.97 -16.30
CA TRP A 485 -9.62 -13.73 -15.60
C TRP A 485 -9.02 -13.79 -14.20
N ILE A 486 -8.39 -12.69 -13.78
CA ILE A 486 -8.07 -12.40 -12.38
C ILE A 486 -8.54 -10.98 -12.02
N ASP A 487 -9.19 -10.82 -10.87
CA ASP A 487 -9.41 -9.48 -10.32
C ASP A 487 -8.06 -8.83 -9.98
N ALA A 488 -8.03 -7.50 -9.93
CA ALA A 488 -6.81 -6.74 -9.65
C ALA A 488 -6.25 -7.01 -8.24
N ASP A 489 -7.04 -7.65 -7.38
CA ASP A 489 -6.74 -8.07 -6.02
C ASP A 489 -6.47 -9.57 -5.86
N VAL A 490 -6.05 -10.21 -6.94
CA VAL A 490 -5.61 -11.60 -6.94
C VAL A 490 -4.15 -11.66 -7.33
N MET A 491 -3.33 -12.30 -6.50
CA MET A 491 -1.93 -12.59 -6.82
C MET A 491 -1.73 -14.09 -6.98
N LEU A 492 -1.04 -14.50 -8.05
CA LEU A 492 -0.62 -15.87 -8.25
C LEU A 492 0.65 -16.15 -7.43
N LEU A 493 0.61 -17.25 -6.69
CA LEU A 493 1.70 -17.70 -5.83
C LEU A 493 2.51 -18.80 -6.48
N LYS A 494 1.90 -19.59 -7.37
CA LYS A 494 2.49 -20.77 -8.00
C LYS A 494 2.07 -20.88 -9.46
N ARG A 495 2.73 -21.77 -10.19
CA ARG A 495 2.33 -22.22 -11.52
C ARG A 495 0.92 -22.82 -11.50
N ILE A 496 0.07 -22.37 -12.43
CA ILE A 496 -1.33 -22.81 -12.56
C ILE A 496 -1.61 -23.54 -13.88
N GLU A 497 -0.56 -23.89 -14.63
CA GLU A 497 -0.61 -24.56 -15.93
C GLU A 497 -1.48 -25.83 -15.90
N VAL A 498 -1.46 -26.57 -14.79
CA VAL A 498 -2.24 -27.81 -14.60
C VAL A 498 -3.75 -27.58 -14.71
N LEU A 499 -4.24 -26.36 -14.46
CA LEU A 499 -5.65 -26.01 -14.54
C LEU A 499 -6.05 -25.50 -15.94
N MET A 500 -5.09 -25.12 -16.79
CA MET A 500 -5.37 -24.48 -18.08
C MET A 500 -6.07 -25.38 -19.13
N PRO A 501 -5.99 -26.73 -19.07
CA PRO A 501 -6.82 -27.59 -19.91
C PRO A 501 -8.33 -27.53 -19.59
N PHE A 502 -8.71 -26.95 -18.45
CA PHE A 502 -10.08 -26.94 -17.95
C PHE A 502 -10.66 -25.53 -17.92
N GLU A 503 -11.98 -25.44 -18.09
CA GLU A 503 -12.74 -24.27 -17.65
C GLU A 503 -12.95 -24.45 -16.15
N PHE A 504 -12.69 -23.42 -15.35
CA PHE A 504 -12.80 -23.55 -13.90
C PHE A 504 -13.22 -22.26 -13.21
N ALA A 505 -13.84 -22.44 -12.05
CA ALA A 505 -14.13 -21.39 -11.08
C ALA A 505 -13.94 -21.96 -9.66
N TYR A 506 -14.12 -21.12 -8.65
CA TYR A 506 -14.10 -21.54 -7.25
C TYR A 506 -15.26 -20.90 -6.49
N PRO A 507 -15.74 -21.50 -5.38
CA PRO A 507 -16.87 -20.96 -4.64
C PRO A 507 -16.46 -19.80 -3.72
N TRP A 508 -17.42 -18.94 -3.37
CA TRP A 508 -17.25 -17.89 -2.37
C TRP A 508 -16.98 -18.41 -0.96
N SER A 509 -17.18 -19.67 -0.62
CA SER A 509 -16.79 -20.22 0.68
C SER A 509 -16.85 -21.74 0.65
N LYS A 510 -16.27 -22.38 1.68
CA LYS A 510 -16.53 -23.80 1.93
C LYS A 510 -18.02 -24.02 2.19
N ARG A 511 -18.57 -25.11 1.64
CA ARG A 511 -19.95 -25.53 1.92
C ARG A 511 -20.02 -26.17 3.31
N PRO A 512 -20.94 -25.77 4.20
CA PRO A 512 -21.18 -26.52 5.43
C PRO A 512 -21.79 -27.90 5.12
N PRO A 513 -21.56 -28.93 5.95
CA PRO A 513 -21.99 -30.31 5.70
C PRO A 513 -23.51 -30.53 5.52
N LEU A 514 -24.35 -29.54 5.84
CA LEU A 514 -25.82 -29.63 5.86
C LEU A 514 -26.53 -28.50 5.08
N GLY A 515 -25.87 -27.99 4.02
CA GLY A 515 -26.40 -27.23 2.87
C GLY A 515 -27.75 -26.49 2.99
N LYS A 516 -27.69 -25.15 2.89
CA LYS A 516 -28.79 -24.36 2.31
C LYS A 516 -28.37 -23.92 0.90
N PRO A 517 -28.96 -24.48 -0.19
CA PRO A 517 -28.61 -24.18 -1.59
C PRO A 517 -28.59 -22.69 -1.95
N GLU A 518 -29.31 -21.89 -1.18
CA GLU A 518 -29.67 -20.49 -1.41
C GLU A 518 -28.47 -19.51 -1.43
N ASN A 519 -27.31 -19.92 -0.89
CA ASN A 519 -26.11 -19.08 -0.74
C ASN A 519 -24.90 -19.57 -1.57
N HIS A 520 -25.13 -20.46 -2.53
CA HIS A 520 -24.08 -21.24 -3.17
C HIS A 520 -23.63 -20.61 -4.49
N THR A 521 -22.53 -19.86 -4.42
CA THR A 521 -22.12 -18.96 -5.50
C THR A 521 -20.64 -19.11 -5.78
N LEU A 522 -20.30 -19.08 -7.06
CA LEU A 522 -18.95 -19.01 -7.59
C LEU A 522 -18.42 -17.59 -7.37
N ASN A 523 -17.15 -17.50 -6.99
CA ASN A 523 -16.41 -16.26 -6.92
C ASN A 523 -15.82 -15.96 -8.31
N GLY A 524 -16.11 -14.76 -8.81
CA GLY A 524 -15.64 -14.30 -10.12
C GLY A 524 -14.21 -13.79 -10.13
N ALA A 525 -13.57 -13.66 -8.97
CA ALA A 525 -12.23 -13.06 -8.88
C ALA A 525 -11.16 -13.89 -9.59
N MET A 526 -11.40 -15.17 -9.83
CA MET A 526 -10.59 -16.00 -10.71
C MET A 526 -11.49 -16.97 -11.49
N LEU A 527 -11.53 -16.82 -12.81
CA LEU A 527 -12.43 -17.56 -13.69
C LEU A 527 -11.72 -17.86 -15.01
N ARG A 528 -11.74 -19.13 -15.42
CA ARG A 528 -11.15 -19.57 -16.68
C ARG A 528 -12.23 -20.13 -17.58
N LEU A 529 -12.35 -19.57 -18.78
CA LEU A 529 -13.25 -20.06 -19.83
C LEU A 529 -12.50 -20.12 -21.18
N PHE A 530 -12.94 -20.99 -22.07
CA PHE A 530 -12.50 -20.96 -23.47
C PHE A 530 -13.39 -19.98 -24.26
N ALA A 531 -12.81 -19.33 -25.27
CA ALA A 531 -13.56 -18.42 -26.14
C ALA A 531 -14.73 -19.17 -26.79
N ASN A 532 -15.92 -18.55 -26.79
CA ASN A 532 -17.16 -19.12 -27.32
C ASN A 532 -17.52 -20.53 -26.79
N SER A 533 -17.02 -20.93 -25.61
CA SER A 533 -17.41 -22.21 -25.02
C SER A 533 -18.90 -22.22 -24.63
N ARG A 534 -19.43 -23.40 -24.33
CA ARG A 534 -20.79 -23.53 -23.80
C ARG A 534 -20.95 -22.75 -22.50
N ALA A 535 -19.99 -22.86 -21.58
CA ALA A 535 -19.99 -22.12 -20.32
C ALA A 535 -19.91 -20.61 -20.54
N ALA A 536 -18.97 -20.13 -21.38
CA ALA A 536 -18.85 -18.70 -21.67
C ALA A 536 -20.10 -18.12 -22.32
N THR A 537 -20.68 -18.85 -23.28
CA THR A 537 -21.91 -18.45 -23.98
C THR A 537 -23.11 -18.41 -23.05
N ASP A 538 -23.29 -19.44 -22.21
CA ASP A 538 -24.37 -19.48 -21.22
C ASP A 538 -24.25 -18.33 -20.22
N MET A 539 -23.06 -18.15 -19.63
CA MET A 539 -22.81 -17.10 -18.64
C MET A 539 -23.14 -15.71 -19.19
N ILE A 540 -22.55 -15.32 -20.33
CA ILE A 540 -22.79 -13.97 -20.90
C ILE A 540 -24.22 -13.79 -21.42
N SER A 541 -24.87 -14.85 -21.93
CA SER A 541 -26.26 -14.78 -22.41
C SER A 541 -27.24 -14.51 -21.27
N ARG A 542 -27.01 -15.13 -20.11
CA ARG A 542 -27.83 -14.88 -18.91
C ARG A 542 -27.60 -13.47 -18.35
N VAL A 543 -26.36 -12.97 -18.34
CA VAL A 543 -26.11 -11.54 -18.02
C VAL A 543 -26.92 -10.64 -18.93
N ALA A 544 -26.94 -10.95 -20.23
CA ALA A 544 -27.70 -10.19 -21.21
C ALA A 544 -29.23 -10.34 -21.11
N SER A 545 -29.75 -11.44 -20.58
CA SER A 545 -31.20 -11.67 -20.43
C SER A 545 -31.74 -11.16 -19.10
N GLU A 546 -30.96 -11.27 -18.02
CA GLU A 546 -31.39 -10.90 -16.67
C GLU A 546 -31.40 -9.40 -16.46
N HIS A 547 -30.64 -8.64 -17.27
CA HIS A 547 -30.49 -7.18 -17.17
C HIS A 547 -30.05 -6.69 -15.77
N ILE A 548 -29.69 -7.62 -14.89
CA ILE A 548 -29.27 -7.39 -13.52
C ILE A 548 -27.83 -7.87 -13.47
N PRO A 549 -26.85 -6.97 -13.43
CA PRO A 549 -25.48 -7.37 -13.18
C PRO A 549 -25.22 -7.67 -11.68
N PHE A 550 -26.23 -7.56 -10.79
CA PHE A 550 -26.05 -7.60 -9.33
C PHE A 550 -26.95 -8.58 -8.53
N GLY A 551 -26.33 -9.29 -7.58
CA GLY A 551 -26.92 -9.77 -6.34
C GLY A 551 -25.81 -10.03 -5.33
N LEU A 552 -26.07 -9.95 -4.01
CA LEU A 552 -25.13 -10.33 -2.93
C LEU A 552 -24.64 -11.81 -3.03
N TRP A 553 -25.13 -12.52 -4.04
CA TRP A 553 -25.01 -13.94 -4.34
C TRP A 553 -24.75 -14.15 -5.86
N GLY A 554 -24.14 -13.17 -6.54
CA GLY A 554 -23.80 -13.28 -7.96
C GLY A 554 -25.01 -13.32 -8.91
N LEU A 555 -24.67 -13.29 -10.20
CA LEU A 555 -25.57 -13.53 -11.34
C LEU A 555 -26.08 -14.98 -11.31
N THR A 556 -27.21 -15.34 -11.95
CA THR A 556 -27.54 -16.77 -12.06
C THR A 556 -26.42 -17.60 -12.72
N PRO A 557 -25.64 -17.07 -13.70
CA PRO A 557 -24.36 -17.64 -14.14
C PRO A 557 -23.40 -18.10 -13.05
N MET A 558 -23.37 -17.41 -11.91
CA MET A 558 -22.44 -17.69 -10.83
C MET A 558 -23.09 -18.52 -9.72
N ARG A 559 -24.37 -18.89 -9.84
CA ARG A 559 -24.97 -19.83 -8.91
C ARG A 559 -24.54 -21.23 -9.28
N ASP A 560 -23.95 -21.94 -8.33
CA ASP A 560 -23.37 -23.25 -8.60
C ASP A 560 -24.44 -24.35 -8.81
N ASP A 561 -25.69 -24.08 -8.45
CA ASP A 561 -26.85 -24.96 -8.69
C ASP A 561 -27.38 -24.88 -10.12
N THR A 562 -26.93 -23.90 -10.92
CA THR A 562 -27.33 -23.73 -12.33
C THR A 562 -26.58 -24.63 -13.31
N ARG A 563 -25.68 -25.49 -12.81
CA ARG A 563 -24.99 -26.59 -13.53
C ARG A 563 -24.25 -26.14 -14.80
N HIS A 564 -23.09 -25.53 -14.62
CA HIS A 564 -22.07 -25.53 -15.67
C HIS A 564 -21.42 -26.91 -15.71
N GLU A 565 -22.03 -27.86 -16.46
CA GLU A 565 -21.52 -29.23 -16.59
C GLU A 565 -20.06 -29.30 -17.07
N ASP A 566 -19.59 -28.24 -17.72
CA ASP A 566 -18.24 -28.10 -18.27
C ASP A 566 -17.27 -27.34 -17.35
N LEU A 567 -17.71 -26.86 -16.18
CA LEU A 567 -16.90 -26.04 -15.28
C LEU A 567 -16.35 -26.86 -14.11
N TYR A 568 -15.03 -26.97 -14.03
CA TYR A 568 -14.32 -27.58 -12.91
C TYR A 568 -14.40 -26.64 -11.69
N ILE A 569 -14.99 -27.11 -10.59
CA ILE A 569 -15.07 -26.31 -9.37
C ILE A 569 -13.90 -26.65 -8.45
N VAL A 570 -12.97 -25.71 -8.34
CA VAL A 570 -11.78 -25.82 -7.51
C VAL A 570 -12.11 -25.42 -6.07
N ASP A 571 -11.45 -26.04 -5.10
CA ASP A 571 -11.57 -25.67 -3.68
C ASP A 571 -11.15 -24.20 -3.46
N VAL A 572 -11.95 -23.47 -2.69
CA VAL A 572 -11.69 -22.06 -2.33
C VAL A 572 -10.33 -21.90 -1.66
N ASP A 573 -9.84 -22.89 -0.91
CA ASP A 573 -8.54 -22.82 -0.22
C ASP A 573 -7.36 -22.71 -1.19
N ARG A 574 -7.54 -23.09 -2.45
CA ARG A 574 -6.50 -22.95 -3.48
C ARG A 574 -6.33 -21.52 -3.96
N PHE A 575 -7.29 -20.64 -3.73
CA PHE A 575 -7.27 -19.26 -4.23
C PHE A 575 -7.52 -18.21 -3.16
N ASP A 576 -8.26 -18.55 -2.11
CA ASP A 576 -8.66 -17.64 -1.05
C ASP A 576 -8.78 -18.36 0.32
N PRO A 577 -7.65 -18.86 0.86
CA PRO A 577 -7.63 -19.66 2.09
C PRO A 577 -7.98 -18.88 3.36
N LEU A 578 -8.01 -17.54 3.30
CA LEU A 578 -8.31 -16.68 4.46
C LEU A 578 -9.76 -16.18 4.46
N TRP A 579 -10.53 -16.47 3.42
CA TRP A 579 -11.90 -16.00 3.27
C TRP A 579 -12.92 -16.90 3.97
N LYS A 580 -13.77 -16.27 4.79
CA LYS A 580 -14.89 -16.87 5.55
C LYS A 580 -14.54 -18.16 6.32
N HIS A 581 -13.27 -18.34 6.68
CA HIS A 581 -12.78 -19.47 7.49
C HIS A 581 -12.94 -19.18 8.98
N GLU A 582 -14.10 -19.42 9.56
CA GLU A 582 -14.26 -19.33 11.03
C GLU A 582 -13.74 -20.57 11.77
N THR A 583 -13.63 -21.71 11.07
CA THR A 583 -13.51 -23.04 11.67
C THR A 583 -12.12 -23.66 11.65
N TYR A 584 -11.15 -23.13 10.88
CA TYR A 584 -9.85 -23.79 10.67
C TYR A 584 -8.63 -23.02 11.15
N PHE A 585 -8.80 -21.76 11.59
CA PHE A 585 -7.76 -21.14 12.39
C PHE A 585 -7.66 -21.91 13.71
N GLY A 586 -6.49 -22.47 14.02
CA GLY A 586 -6.20 -22.88 15.38
C GLY A 586 -6.56 -21.73 16.33
N THR A 587 -7.11 -22.04 17.50
CA THR A 587 -7.58 -21.06 18.49
C THR A 587 -6.65 -19.84 18.67
N PRO A 588 -5.31 -19.99 18.65
CA PRO A 588 -4.37 -18.86 18.69
C PRO A 588 -4.42 -17.95 17.45
N THR A 589 -4.33 -18.52 16.24
CA THR A 589 -4.34 -17.78 14.95
C THR A 589 -5.68 -17.06 14.74
N ARG A 590 -6.78 -17.69 15.18
CA ARG A 590 -8.13 -17.12 15.14
C ARG A 590 -8.22 -15.84 15.95
N ASN A 591 -7.70 -15.86 17.17
CA ASN A 591 -7.72 -14.72 18.08
C ASN A 591 -6.84 -13.58 17.57
N VAL A 592 -5.74 -13.88 16.87
CA VAL A 592 -4.87 -12.84 16.30
C VAL A 592 -5.49 -12.18 15.06
N LEU A 593 -6.00 -12.97 14.11
CA LEU A 593 -6.53 -12.43 12.84
C LEU A 593 -7.91 -11.80 12.98
N ILE A 594 -8.72 -12.23 13.95
CA ILE A 594 -10.09 -11.72 14.16
C ILE A 594 -10.13 -10.75 15.35
N HIS A 595 -9.38 -11.03 16.42
CA HIS A 595 -9.43 -10.29 17.69
C HIS A 595 -8.12 -9.59 18.05
N GLY A 596 -7.25 -9.35 17.06
CA GLY A 596 -5.97 -8.65 17.23
C GLY A 596 -6.12 -7.46 18.17
N ASP A 597 -5.51 -7.61 19.35
CA ASP A 597 -5.66 -6.84 20.58
C ASP A 597 -7.05 -6.26 20.86
N LYS A 598 -7.65 -6.68 21.98
CA LYS A 598 -8.90 -6.15 22.58
C LYS A 598 -8.82 -4.65 22.99
N VAL A 599 -8.18 -3.79 22.21
CA VAL A 599 -7.97 -2.36 22.50
C VAL A 599 -8.72 -1.44 21.54
N LEU A 600 -9.24 -1.91 20.40
CA LEU A 600 -10.14 -1.07 19.60
C LEU A 600 -11.60 -1.38 19.94
N ASN A 601 -12.13 -0.49 20.77
CA ASN A 601 -13.50 -0.40 21.25
C ASN A 601 -14.48 -0.01 20.11
N GLU A 602 -14.33 -0.61 18.92
CA GLU A 602 -15.14 -0.32 17.74
C GLU A 602 -15.84 -1.60 17.22
N THR A 603 -17.10 -1.41 16.89
CA THR A 603 -18.18 -2.41 16.84
C THR A 603 -18.17 -3.35 15.63
N ARG A 604 -17.01 -3.70 15.03
CA ARG A 604 -16.98 -4.62 13.86
C ARG A 604 -15.75 -5.55 13.85
N PRO A 605 -15.86 -6.81 14.33
CA PRO A 605 -14.80 -7.82 14.25
C PRO A 605 -14.37 -8.22 12.83
N GLU A 606 -15.16 -7.87 11.81
CA GLU A 606 -14.87 -8.24 10.42
C GLU A 606 -13.82 -7.32 9.75
N THR A 607 -13.61 -6.11 10.26
CA THR A 607 -12.70 -5.14 9.62
C THR A 607 -11.22 -5.46 9.83
N THR A 608 -10.86 -6.11 10.93
CA THR A 608 -9.47 -6.49 11.26
C THR A 608 -8.96 -7.69 10.44
N ARG A 609 -9.85 -8.63 10.08
CA ARG A 609 -9.49 -9.82 9.29
C ARG A 609 -8.99 -9.48 7.89
N PHE A 610 -9.51 -8.42 7.28
CA PHE A 610 -9.23 -8.09 5.88
C PHE A 610 -8.01 -7.17 5.71
N ASP A 611 -7.61 -6.46 6.77
CA ASP A 611 -6.52 -5.48 6.69
C ASP A 611 -5.13 -6.10 6.87
N TRP A 612 -5.04 -7.35 7.34
CA TRP A 612 -3.78 -8.01 7.67
C TRP A 612 -2.73 -7.90 6.55
N PHE A 613 -3.17 -8.00 5.30
CA PHE A 613 -2.30 -7.98 4.13
C PHE A 613 -1.64 -6.61 3.92
N LEU A 614 -2.29 -5.54 4.40
CA LEU A 614 -1.88 -4.14 4.28
C LEU A 614 -1.25 -3.60 5.58
N MET A 615 -1.34 -4.31 6.69
CA MET A 615 -0.83 -3.91 8.01
C MET A 615 0.60 -4.40 8.26
N SER A 616 1.39 -3.64 9.02
CA SER A 616 2.78 -3.99 9.38
C SER A 616 2.90 -4.87 10.64
N ASN A 617 1.78 -5.26 11.26
CA ASN A 617 1.75 -6.11 12.46
C ASN A 617 2.33 -7.49 12.16
N SER A 618 3.50 -7.81 12.74
CA SER A 618 4.25 -9.02 12.44
C SER A 618 3.52 -10.31 12.84
N THR A 619 2.81 -10.33 13.97
CA THR A 619 2.03 -11.50 14.43
C THR A 619 0.89 -11.81 13.47
N VAL A 620 0.12 -10.79 13.11
CA VAL A 620 -1.01 -10.86 12.17
C VAL A 620 -0.53 -11.26 10.77
N ARG A 621 0.57 -10.66 10.30
CA ARG A 621 1.23 -11.00 9.03
C ARG A 621 1.68 -12.46 9.01
N ARG A 622 2.39 -12.92 10.05
CA ARG A 622 2.90 -14.30 10.16
C ARG A 622 1.75 -15.31 10.13
N ALA A 623 0.67 -15.04 10.86
CA ALA A 623 -0.53 -15.87 10.88
C ALA A 623 -1.20 -16.00 9.50
N GLY A 624 -1.38 -14.89 8.79
CA GLY A 624 -1.97 -14.89 7.44
C GLY A 624 -1.09 -15.63 6.44
N LEU A 625 0.22 -15.34 6.45
CA LEU A 625 1.21 -16.01 5.61
C LEU A 625 1.25 -17.53 5.85
N GLN A 626 1.30 -17.99 7.10
CA GLN A 626 1.29 -19.43 7.40
C GLN A 626 0.04 -20.13 6.85
N THR A 627 -1.12 -19.47 6.93
CA THR A 627 -2.39 -20.04 6.46
C THR A 627 -2.42 -20.22 4.94
N ILE A 628 -1.92 -19.23 4.18
CA ILE A 628 -1.76 -19.33 2.72
C ILE A 628 -0.97 -20.57 2.33
N VAL A 629 0.04 -20.88 3.13
CA VAL A 629 0.97 -21.95 2.88
C VAL A 629 0.42 -23.31 3.26
N ASP A 630 -0.17 -23.42 4.45
CA ASP A 630 -0.79 -24.66 4.93
C ASP A 630 -1.93 -25.12 4.01
N ALA A 631 -2.65 -24.17 3.41
CA ALA A 631 -3.67 -24.45 2.40
C ALA A 631 -3.10 -24.95 1.06
N GLY A 632 -1.79 -24.78 0.84
CA GLY A 632 -1.16 -25.04 -0.45
C GLY A 632 -1.77 -24.19 -1.56
N ALA A 633 -2.00 -22.91 -1.28
CA ALA A 633 -2.67 -21.99 -2.20
C ALA A 633 -1.86 -21.78 -3.50
N LEU A 634 -2.58 -21.71 -4.61
CA LEU A 634 -2.07 -21.38 -5.95
C LEU A 634 -2.14 -19.87 -6.20
N ALA A 635 -3.12 -19.21 -5.61
CA ALA A 635 -3.28 -17.75 -5.62
C ALA A 635 -3.75 -17.27 -4.26
N TYR A 636 -3.71 -15.95 -4.05
CA TYR A 636 -4.34 -15.29 -2.92
C TYR A 636 -5.20 -14.12 -3.43
N HIS A 637 -6.50 -14.20 -3.14
CA HIS A 637 -7.45 -13.09 -3.26
C HIS A 637 -7.43 -12.28 -1.96
N TRP A 638 -6.94 -11.04 -2.00
CA TRP A 638 -6.96 -10.17 -0.83
C TRP A 638 -8.15 -9.20 -0.90
N HIS A 639 -8.67 -8.77 0.25
CA HIS A 639 -9.81 -7.86 0.29
C HIS A 639 -9.35 -6.42 0.37
N ASN A 640 -9.66 -5.64 -0.67
CA ASN A 640 -9.03 -4.34 -0.82
C ASN A 640 -9.77 -3.25 -0.09
N ARG A 641 -8.99 -2.51 0.66
CA ARG A 641 -9.21 -1.11 0.93
C ARG A 641 -8.42 -0.29 -0.07
N TRP A 642 -8.99 -0.08 -1.26
CA TRP A 642 -8.40 0.72 -2.34
C TRP A 642 -8.13 2.17 -1.93
N GLU A 643 -8.65 2.61 -0.79
CA GLU A 643 -8.38 3.88 -0.13
C GLU A 643 -7.15 3.86 0.80
N LEU A 644 -6.70 2.68 1.27
CA LEU A 644 -5.59 2.56 2.22
C LEU A 644 -4.26 2.23 1.56
N ASN A 645 -3.21 2.96 1.94
CA ASN A 645 -1.84 2.64 1.55
C ASN A 645 -1.32 1.41 2.31
N ALA A 646 -0.63 0.53 1.60
CA ALA A 646 0.07 -0.60 2.22
C ALA A 646 1.17 -0.09 3.15
N GLN A 647 1.17 -0.52 4.41
CA GLN A 647 2.21 -0.12 5.36
C GLN A 647 3.55 -0.78 5.00
N LEU A 648 4.66 -0.11 5.30
CA LEU A 648 5.98 -0.75 5.16
C LEU A 648 6.07 -1.98 6.06
N GLY A 649 6.63 -3.06 5.52
CA GLY A 649 6.65 -4.36 6.19
C GLY A 649 5.33 -5.12 6.13
N SER A 650 4.25 -4.59 5.56
CA SER A 650 3.05 -5.39 5.29
C SER A 650 3.33 -6.54 4.31
N ALA A 651 2.48 -7.57 4.32
CA ALA A 651 2.61 -8.67 3.36
C ALA A 651 2.56 -8.16 1.91
N HIS A 652 1.64 -7.23 1.60
CA HIS A 652 1.56 -6.57 0.30
C HIS A 652 2.92 -6.02 -0.13
N ARG A 653 3.56 -5.20 0.72
CA ARG A 653 4.82 -4.55 0.38
C ARG A 653 5.94 -5.56 0.17
N LEU A 654 5.98 -6.63 0.96
CA LEU A 654 6.97 -7.69 0.80
C LEU A 654 6.84 -8.42 -0.55
N PHE A 655 5.61 -8.73 -0.98
CA PHE A 655 5.36 -9.34 -2.30
C PHE A 655 5.65 -8.38 -3.45
N GLU A 656 5.26 -7.11 -3.31
CA GLU A 656 5.56 -6.08 -4.30
C GLU A 656 7.06 -5.94 -4.53
N ASP A 657 7.83 -5.73 -3.45
CA ASP A 657 9.29 -5.58 -3.52
C ASP A 657 9.97 -6.84 -4.08
N PHE A 658 9.42 -8.02 -3.79
CA PHE A 658 9.90 -9.28 -4.35
C PHE A 658 9.67 -9.37 -5.86
N PHE A 659 8.45 -9.12 -6.32
CA PHE A 659 8.13 -9.24 -7.73
C PHE A 659 8.91 -8.20 -8.54
N ASP A 660 9.09 -6.99 -8.01
CA ASP A 660 9.98 -5.97 -8.62
C ASP A 660 11.42 -6.48 -8.76
N CYS A 661 11.96 -7.09 -7.71
CA CYS A 661 13.30 -7.68 -7.74
C CYS A 661 13.40 -8.84 -8.75
N ALA A 662 12.34 -9.65 -8.87
CA ALA A 662 12.30 -10.78 -9.79
C ALA A 662 12.24 -10.30 -11.25
N LEU A 663 11.38 -9.31 -11.54
CA LEU A 663 11.24 -8.71 -12.86
C LEU A 663 12.51 -7.98 -13.30
N ALA A 664 13.21 -7.34 -12.37
CA ALA A 664 14.49 -6.72 -12.66
C ALA A 664 15.65 -7.72 -12.86
N GLY A 665 15.47 -8.99 -12.47
CA GLY A 665 16.43 -10.08 -12.64
C GLY A 665 17.14 -10.58 -11.36
N PRO A 666 17.53 -9.75 -10.39
CA PRO A 666 18.27 -10.20 -9.21
C PRO A 666 17.59 -11.27 -8.36
N CYS A 667 16.25 -11.32 -8.35
CA CYS A 667 15.49 -12.37 -7.66
C CYS A 667 14.97 -13.48 -8.60
N ALA A 668 15.48 -13.62 -9.83
CA ALA A 668 14.97 -14.60 -10.80
C ALA A 668 15.06 -16.06 -10.33
N ALA A 669 16.12 -16.43 -9.61
CA ALA A 669 16.28 -17.77 -9.03
C ALA A 669 15.24 -18.05 -7.94
N LEU A 670 14.99 -17.06 -7.07
CA LEU A 670 13.95 -17.13 -6.05
C LEU A 670 12.56 -17.21 -6.69
N ALA A 671 12.30 -16.43 -7.74
CA ALA A 671 11.09 -16.55 -8.52
C ALA A 671 10.94 -17.93 -9.17
N ALA A 672 12.01 -18.55 -9.68
CA ALA A 672 11.96 -19.94 -10.15
C ALA A 672 11.60 -20.92 -9.02
N ALA A 673 12.16 -20.74 -7.83
CA ALA A 673 11.83 -21.57 -6.69
C ALA A 673 10.36 -21.45 -6.26
N LEU A 674 9.84 -20.21 -6.15
CA LEU A 674 8.44 -19.95 -5.83
C LEU A 674 7.51 -20.60 -6.87
N ARG A 675 7.82 -20.44 -8.16
CA ARG A 675 7.06 -21.02 -9.28
C ARG A 675 6.91 -22.53 -9.19
N ASN A 676 8.00 -23.21 -8.89
CA ASN A 676 8.06 -24.66 -8.90
C ASN A 676 7.64 -25.27 -7.56
N GLY A 677 7.34 -24.44 -6.54
CA GLY A 677 7.17 -24.91 -5.16
C GLY A 677 8.43 -25.59 -4.61
N GLU A 678 9.61 -25.16 -5.07
CA GLU A 678 10.91 -25.64 -4.62
C GLU A 678 11.34 -24.93 -3.33
N ASN A 679 12.46 -25.40 -2.74
CA ASN A 679 12.99 -24.84 -1.50
C ASN A 679 13.43 -23.38 -1.69
N PHE A 680 12.51 -22.44 -1.46
CA PHE A 680 12.74 -21.02 -1.48
C PHE A 680 13.53 -20.59 -0.24
N ASP A 681 14.76 -20.11 -0.45
CA ASP A 681 15.62 -19.63 0.62
C ASP A 681 15.30 -18.17 0.98
N VAL A 682 14.74 -17.99 2.15
CA VAL A 682 14.35 -16.68 2.68
C VAL A 682 15.53 -15.79 2.98
N LYS A 683 16.62 -16.36 3.51
CA LYS A 683 17.78 -15.56 3.84
C LYS A 683 18.39 -15.01 2.56
N ALA A 684 18.41 -15.83 1.50
CA ALA A 684 18.74 -15.36 0.16
C ALA A 684 17.73 -14.31 -0.37
N PHE A 685 16.43 -14.45 -0.09
CA PHE A 685 15.40 -13.47 -0.47
C PHE A 685 15.56 -12.12 0.20
N VAL A 686 15.68 -12.07 1.53
CA VAL A 686 15.86 -10.82 2.27
C VAL A 686 17.21 -10.18 1.88
N ALA A 687 18.27 -10.98 1.75
CA ALA A 687 19.57 -10.48 1.30
C ALA A 687 19.55 -10.00 -0.16
N ALA A 688 18.83 -10.67 -1.06
CA ALA A 688 18.66 -10.26 -2.45
C ALA A 688 17.85 -8.97 -2.55
N GLN A 689 16.83 -8.79 -1.71
CA GLN A 689 16.12 -7.52 -1.59
C GLN A 689 17.07 -6.41 -1.11
N SER A 690 17.78 -6.58 0.01
CA SER A 690 18.72 -5.56 0.50
C SER A 690 19.78 -5.19 -0.55
N ASN A 691 20.27 -6.18 -1.32
CA ASN A 691 21.22 -5.97 -2.42
C ASN A 691 20.60 -5.36 -3.68
N PHE A 692 19.32 -5.65 -3.96
CA PHE A 692 18.58 -5.08 -5.07
C PHE A 692 18.23 -3.62 -4.78
N TRP A 693 17.73 -3.32 -3.59
CA TRP A 693 17.49 -1.95 -3.12
C TRP A 693 18.80 -1.15 -3.08
N SER A 694 19.92 -1.76 -2.70
CA SER A 694 21.23 -1.10 -2.81
C SER A 694 21.78 -1.02 -4.25
N LYS A 695 21.22 -1.70 -5.26
CA LYS A 695 21.68 -1.61 -6.66
C LYS A 695 20.73 -0.83 -7.58
N LYS A 696 19.42 -1.04 -7.51
CA LYS A 696 18.39 -0.29 -8.26
C LYS A 696 18.51 1.21 -7.97
N TYR A 697 18.89 1.56 -6.74
CA TYR A 697 18.99 2.96 -6.30
C TYR A 697 20.40 3.55 -6.34
N TRP A 698 21.45 2.73 -6.55
CA TRP A 698 22.84 3.20 -6.68
C TRP A 698 23.43 3.07 -8.11
N SER A 699 22.87 2.23 -8.99
CA SER A 699 23.45 1.95 -10.34
C SER A 699 22.90 2.84 -11.47
N THR A 700 21.73 3.46 -11.27
CA THR A 700 21.22 4.53 -12.15
C THR A 700 22.14 5.76 -12.17
N ASP A 701 22.98 5.91 -11.15
CA ASP A 701 23.93 7.01 -10.98
C ASP A 701 25.16 6.90 -11.92
N ARG A 702 25.61 5.69 -12.27
CA ARG A 702 26.81 5.52 -13.12
C ARG A 702 26.57 5.66 -14.63
N ARG A 703 25.38 5.31 -15.14
CA ARG A 703 25.10 5.42 -16.59
C ARG A 703 24.95 6.87 -17.04
N VAL A 704 24.37 7.74 -16.20
CA VAL A 704 24.29 9.19 -16.48
C VAL A 704 25.68 9.84 -16.49
N HIS A 705 26.63 9.33 -15.71
CA HIS A 705 28.00 9.82 -15.71
C HIS A 705 28.85 9.30 -16.88
N HIS A 706 28.58 8.12 -17.43
CA HIS A 706 29.35 7.59 -18.56
C HIS A 706 28.92 8.17 -19.92
N ASP A 707 27.61 8.38 -20.14
CA ASP A 707 27.10 8.97 -21.38
C ASP A 707 27.40 10.48 -21.51
N ASN A 708 27.54 11.18 -20.37
CA ASN A 708 27.98 12.58 -20.36
C ASN A 708 29.51 12.74 -20.50
N ALA A 709 30.30 11.70 -20.19
CA ALA A 709 31.76 11.73 -20.35
C ALA A 709 32.20 11.39 -21.79
N GLN A 710 31.39 10.70 -22.59
CA GLN A 710 31.70 10.40 -24.00
C GLN A 710 31.19 11.45 -25.00
N ARG A 711 30.36 12.41 -24.56
CA ARG A 711 29.86 13.51 -25.43
C ARG A 711 30.62 14.83 -25.30
N SER A 712 31.64 14.94 -24.44
CA SER A 712 32.39 16.18 -24.23
C SER A 712 33.70 16.32 -25.01
N ASP A 713 34.13 15.29 -25.76
CA ASP A 713 35.45 15.26 -26.42
C ASP A 713 35.40 15.49 -27.94
N GLY A 714 34.45 16.28 -28.43
CA GLY A 714 34.36 16.54 -29.86
C GLY A 714 33.47 17.70 -30.23
N GLU A 715 33.87 18.93 -29.87
CA GLU A 715 33.61 20.12 -30.71
C GLU A 715 34.33 21.34 -30.12
N SER A 716 35.52 21.60 -30.66
CA SER A 716 36.08 22.95 -30.71
C SER A 716 36.57 23.20 -32.15
N VAL A 717 36.40 24.44 -32.61
CA VAL A 717 36.84 25.03 -33.89
C VAL A 717 35.81 25.03 -35.03
N ARG A 718 34.87 25.98 -35.01
CA ARG A 718 34.91 27.21 -35.83
C ARG A 718 33.94 28.27 -35.32
#